data_AF-A0A1A2X756-F1
#
_entry.id   AF-A0A1A2X756-F1
#
_cell.length_a   1.000
_cell.length_b   1.000
_cell.length_c   1.000
_cell.angle_alpha   90.00
_cell.angle_beta   90.00
_cell.angle_gamma   90.00
#
_symmetry.space_group_name_H-M   'P 1'
#
loop_
_entity.id
_entity.type
_entity.pdbx_description
1 polymer ?
#
loop_
_entity_poly.entity_id
_entity_poly.type
_entity_poly.pdbx_seq_one_letter_code
_entity_poly.pdbx_strand_id
1 'polypeptide(L)'
;MGATGLSCASCGTQLPPTSKFCYQCGAPVTEVSRSAEYKQVTVLFADVVDSMGIAATLGTERLREIMVDLANRCAAVVQRYGGTVDKFTGDGIMAVFGAPVAMEDHAFRACLSALSIQAEAKALAAEVERRDGTELLLRVGLNSGQVIAGEIGSGSFGYTAMGKQVGLAQRMESVAPPGGVMLSVSTARLVDGAAALGQPELVRVKGVTEPVTAYRLLDTRDRRRATERAESNLVGRRWEISTVEGLFDRALGGHGSVVQVAGEPGIGKSRLVREIAAMASVRDVEVFNTFCESHTSQVPFHAVARLLRAATGVEGLDAQAARARVREQMPDADREDALLLDDLLGIADPGTVVPAIDPDARRRRLAALVTAARLSRPRPAVYVIEDAHWIDEVSESMLTDFLTVIPQTASLVLITYRPEYRGALTQVANAHTVALAPLSDSETATLVAQLLGPHPSVGALSQRVAERAAGNPFFAEELVRELAERGVLDGEPGAYITAAEVSEVTVPATLQATIAARIDRLDRKAKRTLSAAAVIGSRFGPDLLTVLGVEPVLPALMAAQLIDQVRVSPEPEFVFHHPLIRAVAYEAQLKSDRSDLHRRLAAAIEAGAEDSDEKAALIAEHLEAAGDLQAAYGWHMRAATWATNRDIKAARLSWQRAADIADALQADPPHRAAMRIAPRTMLCGTGWRVHADIAGDRFDELRDLCNAAGDKASLGIATAGSVVGHAHQDRLREASQLASEAWALAEALEDANLTVGLSFPVIYGQIECGRWCDVLRCSQTVIDLADGDPTKGNFLVGSPLALAFASRGMARYFLGLPGWPEDLRRGMPMARQIDPASYAGVVGYAYLLGIPFGVLRPDDRALDEIEGALRIAERSSDDVVVGFIRAALSLALMNRQEAAERDRGQQLAVGVREVFLSQGHNVCDLPVIEAYLAREQATRADRDEAIALLRATGDHVFRDGRLLLWGIPVTGALVETLLDRGADGDVAEAEDAIERLAAASADEGLVMRDIWLLRLRALSARSRGDEAAYRDRRDRYRDMAKTLGYQGHIAWAEAMA
;
A
#
# COMPACT_ATOMS: atom_id res chain seq x y z
N MET A 1 48.56 26.99 -3.85
CA MET A 1 47.23 27.58 -3.60
C MET A 1 46.98 28.66 -4.65
N GLY A 2 46.33 28.31 -5.77
CA GLY A 2 45.90 29.28 -6.78
C GLY A 2 44.38 29.36 -6.73
N ALA A 3 43.82 30.49 -6.31
CA ALA A 3 42.38 30.71 -6.30
C ALA A 3 41.90 30.87 -7.76
N THR A 4 41.13 29.90 -8.25
CA THR A 4 40.38 30.04 -9.50
C THR A 4 39.30 31.10 -9.30
N GLY A 5 39.54 32.32 -9.78
CA GLY A 5 38.58 33.41 -9.71
C GLY A 5 37.29 33.07 -10.48
N LEU A 6 36.13 33.44 -9.92
CA LEU A 6 34.85 33.36 -10.61
C LEU A 6 34.90 34.23 -11.87
N SER A 7 34.32 33.78 -12.98
CA SER A 7 34.19 34.59 -14.21
C SER A 7 32.71 34.78 -14.53
N CYS A 8 32.34 35.97 -15.00
CA CYS A 8 30.97 36.28 -15.36
C CYS A 8 30.57 35.48 -16.61
N ALA A 9 29.50 34.69 -16.52
CA ALA A 9 29.00 33.90 -17.65
C ALA A 9 28.51 34.77 -18.83
N SER A 10 28.05 36.00 -18.56
CA SER A 10 27.51 36.91 -19.57
C SER A 10 28.59 37.70 -20.33
N CYS A 11 29.67 38.13 -19.67
CA CYS A 11 30.68 39.01 -20.29
C CYS A 11 32.14 38.57 -20.08
N GLY A 12 32.38 37.41 -19.46
CA GLY A 12 33.71 36.83 -19.26
C GLY A 12 34.60 37.57 -18.24
N THR A 13 34.10 38.60 -17.57
CA THR A 13 34.89 39.40 -16.60
C THR A 13 35.23 38.56 -15.38
N GLN A 14 36.49 38.61 -14.91
CA GLN A 14 36.88 37.96 -13.65
C GLN A 14 36.34 38.73 -12.45
N LEU A 15 35.83 37.99 -11.48
CA LEU A 15 35.06 38.49 -10.36
C LEU A 15 35.70 38.05 -9.03
N PRO A 16 35.79 38.96 -8.05
CA PRO A 16 36.11 38.59 -6.68
C PRO A 16 35.18 37.50 -6.15
N PRO A 17 35.64 36.59 -5.26
CA PRO A 17 34.86 35.46 -4.76
C PRO A 17 33.54 35.82 -4.05
N THR A 18 33.42 37.06 -3.58
CA THR A 18 32.25 37.58 -2.84
C THR A 18 31.27 38.37 -3.73
N SER A 19 31.51 38.43 -5.04
CA SER A 19 30.70 39.23 -5.96
C SER A 19 29.32 38.61 -6.14
N LYS A 20 28.25 39.37 -5.85
CA LYS A 20 26.86 38.97 -6.15
C LYS A 20 26.41 39.37 -7.55
N PHE A 21 26.98 40.46 -8.06
CA PHE A 21 26.75 40.98 -9.41
C PHE A 21 28.09 41.27 -10.10
N CYS A 22 28.12 41.11 -11.41
CA CYS A 22 29.23 41.49 -12.24
C CYS A 22 29.32 43.02 -12.26
N TYR A 23 30.42 43.58 -11.76
CA TYR A 23 30.62 45.03 -11.74
C TYR A 23 30.67 45.64 -13.17
N GLN A 24 30.89 44.83 -14.19
CA GLN A 24 31.05 45.28 -15.58
C GLN A 24 29.73 45.28 -16.36
N CYS A 25 28.89 44.25 -16.22
CA CYS A 25 27.65 44.12 -17.01
C CYS A 25 26.37 44.08 -16.15
N GLY A 26 26.50 44.12 -14.81
CA GLY A 26 25.38 44.01 -13.88
C GLY A 26 24.78 42.60 -13.75
N ALA A 27 25.24 41.61 -14.52
CA ALA A 27 24.71 40.25 -14.45
C ALA A 27 25.01 39.58 -13.10
N PRO A 28 24.04 38.89 -12.46
CA PRO A 28 24.28 38.16 -11.23
C PRO A 28 25.35 37.07 -11.42
N VAL A 29 26.24 36.91 -10.43
CA VAL A 29 27.40 36.00 -10.49
C VAL A 29 27.04 34.58 -10.08
N THR A 30 25.99 34.44 -9.27
CA THR A 30 25.37 33.17 -8.91
C THR A 30 24.05 33.04 -9.65
N GLU A 31 24.08 32.46 -10.84
CA GLU A 31 22.88 31.81 -11.37
C GLU A 31 22.65 30.56 -10.53
N VAL A 32 21.73 30.66 -9.56
CA VAL A 32 21.11 29.46 -8.99
C VAL A 32 20.21 28.92 -10.10
N SER A 33 20.79 28.18 -11.06
CA SER A 33 20.01 27.50 -12.09
C SER A 33 19.11 26.48 -11.40
N ARG A 34 17.84 26.84 -11.16
CA ARG A 34 16.86 25.97 -10.52
C ARG A 34 16.26 25.09 -11.59
N SER A 35 16.68 23.82 -11.61
CA SER A 35 16.11 22.79 -12.46
C SER A 35 14.60 22.73 -12.27
N ALA A 36 13.86 22.57 -13.36
CA ALA A 36 12.41 22.45 -13.30
C ALA A 36 12.02 21.24 -12.44
N GLU A 37 11.15 21.46 -11.46
CA GLU A 37 10.66 20.45 -10.53
C GLU A 37 9.15 20.60 -10.35
N TYR A 38 8.47 19.51 -10.00
CA TYR A 38 7.07 19.59 -9.63
C TYR A 38 6.92 20.19 -8.25
N LYS A 39 6.11 21.25 -8.13
CA LYS A 39 5.79 21.91 -6.86
C LYS A 39 4.30 22.01 -6.63
N GLN A 40 3.90 21.78 -5.39
CA GLN A 40 2.57 22.13 -4.92
C GLN A 40 2.55 23.63 -4.59
N VAL A 41 1.69 24.39 -5.27
CA VAL A 41 1.64 25.86 -5.14
C VAL A 41 0.21 26.38 -5.04
N THR A 42 0.06 27.63 -4.65
CA THR A 42 -1.15 28.43 -4.92
C THR A 42 -0.78 29.57 -5.87
N VAL A 43 -1.49 29.64 -6.99
CA VAL A 43 -1.32 30.70 -7.99
C VAL A 43 -2.41 31.75 -7.75
N LEU A 44 -1.99 33.01 -7.71
CA LEU A 44 -2.84 34.18 -7.58
C LEU A 44 -2.78 34.98 -8.88
N PHE A 45 -3.95 35.25 -9.45
CA PHE A 45 -4.13 36.25 -10.51
C PHE A 45 -4.94 37.40 -9.95
N ALA A 46 -4.50 38.62 -10.24
CA ALA A 46 -5.23 39.85 -9.93
C ALA A 46 -5.29 40.71 -11.19
N ASP A 47 -6.48 41.11 -11.63
CA ASP A 47 -6.66 41.86 -12.89
C ASP A 47 -7.67 43.02 -12.72
N VAL A 48 -7.43 44.11 -13.44
CA VAL A 48 -8.26 45.33 -13.38
C VAL A 48 -9.50 45.16 -14.24
N VAL A 49 -10.67 45.44 -13.66
CA VAL A 49 -11.94 45.37 -14.37
C VAL A 49 -12.02 46.51 -15.40
N ASP A 50 -12.31 46.15 -16.65
CA ASP A 50 -12.49 47.09 -17.78
C ASP A 50 -11.31 48.06 -17.99
N SER A 51 -10.09 47.54 -17.89
CA SER A 51 -8.84 48.30 -18.10
C SER A 51 -8.83 49.10 -19.42
N MET A 52 -9.44 48.56 -20.48
CA MET A 52 -9.56 49.21 -21.78
C MET A 52 -10.57 50.37 -21.78
N GLY A 53 -11.68 50.27 -21.05
CA GLY A 53 -12.61 51.38 -20.84
C GLY A 53 -11.96 52.54 -20.07
N ILE A 54 -11.15 52.21 -19.06
CA ILE A 54 -10.34 53.19 -18.32
C ILE A 54 -9.31 53.85 -19.25
N ALA A 55 -8.62 53.07 -20.10
CA ALA A 55 -7.66 53.57 -21.09
C ALA A 55 -8.29 54.58 -22.05
N ALA A 56 -9.51 54.29 -22.52
CA ALA A 56 -10.26 55.14 -23.43
C ALA A 56 -10.68 56.47 -22.78
N THR A 57 -10.91 56.46 -21.46
CA THR A 57 -11.36 57.63 -20.70
C THR A 57 -10.20 58.53 -20.25
N LEU A 58 -9.11 57.93 -19.74
CA LEU A 58 -7.98 58.66 -19.12
C LEU A 58 -6.76 58.85 -20.03
N GLY A 59 -6.69 58.12 -21.14
CA GLY A 59 -5.49 58.03 -21.99
C GLY A 59 -4.46 57.02 -21.46
N THR A 60 -3.62 56.52 -22.36
CA THR A 60 -2.68 55.42 -22.10
C THR A 60 -1.55 55.78 -21.13
N GLU A 61 -1.13 57.05 -21.09
CA GLU A 61 -0.07 57.51 -20.18
C GLU A 61 -0.55 57.53 -18.72
N ARG A 62 -1.76 58.05 -18.46
CA ARG A 62 -2.33 58.08 -17.10
C ARG A 62 -2.67 56.68 -16.60
N LEU A 63 -3.23 55.82 -17.47
CA LEU A 63 -3.46 54.42 -17.11
C LEU A 63 -2.15 53.73 -16.72
N ARG A 64 -1.07 53.96 -17.47
CA ARG A 64 0.25 53.38 -17.14
C ARG A 64 0.71 53.81 -15.73
N GLU A 65 0.55 55.07 -15.34
CA GLU A 65 0.89 55.53 -13.98
C GLU A 65 0.08 54.79 -12.91
N ILE A 66 -1.24 54.69 -13.10
CA ILE A 66 -2.14 53.98 -12.17
C ILE A 66 -1.75 52.49 -12.07
N MET A 67 -1.46 51.85 -13.21
CA MET A 67 -1.05 50.45 -13.25
C MET A 67 0.31 50.21 -12.58
N VAL A 68 1.26 51.13 -12.70
CA VAL A 68 2.56 51.04 -12.01
C VAL A 68 2.38 51.15 -10.49
N ASP A 69 1.57 52.10 -10.01
CA ASP A 69 1.28 52.23 -8.57
C ASP A 69 0.57 51.00 -8.02
N LEU A 70 -0.43 50.49 -8.75
CA LEU A 70 -1.13 49.26 -8.39
C LEU A 70 -0.14 48.06 -8.36
N ALA A 71 0.70 47.91 -9.38
CA ALA A 71 1.70 46.84 -9.44
C ALA A 71 2.66 46.89 -8.25
N ASN A 72 3.15 48.08 -7.87
CA ASN A 72 4.07 48.26 -6.75
C ASN A 72 3.40 47.91 -5.41
N ARG A 73 2.16 48.38 -5.18
CA ARG A 73 1.39 48.07 -3.96
C ARG A 73 1.12 46.58 -3.86
N CYS A 74 0.67 45.95 -4.94
CA CYS A 74 0.42 44.52 -4.96
C CYS A 74 1.70 43.69 -4.78
N ALA A 75 2.80 44.06 -5.44
CA ALA A 75 4.08 43.37 -5.29
C ALA A 75 4.59 43.43 -3.84
N ALA A 76 4.44 44.58 -3.18
CA ALA A 76 4.79 44.73 -1.77
C ALA A 76 3.92 43.82 -0.86
N VAL A 77 2.63 43.68 -1.15
CA VAL A 77 1.73 42.76 -0.42
C VAL A 77 2.13 41.30 -0.65
N VAL A 78 2.33 40.89 -1.91
CA VAL A 78 2.74 39.52 -2.26
C VAL A 78 4.04 39.15 -1.53
N GLN A 79 5.04 40.03 -1.58
CA GLN A 79 6.32 39.82 -0.90
C GLN A 79 6.18 39.76 0.62
N ARG A 80 5.32 40.61 1.22
CA ARG A 80 5.05 40.60 2.67
C ARG A 80 4.58 39.23 3.14
N TYR A 81 3.76 38.54 2.36
CA TYR A 81 3.27 37.19 2.67
C TYR A 81 4.13 36.07 2.08
N GLY A 82 5.33 36.39 1.58
CA GLY A 82 6.31 35.41 1.08
C GLY A 82 6.03 34.87 -0.32
N GLY A 83 5.02 35.39 -1.03
CA GLY A 83 4.78 35.04 -2.42
C GLY A 83 5.85 35.60 -3.36
N THR A 84 5.99 34.96 -4.51
CA THR A 84 6.86 35.44 -5.59
C THR A 84 5.99 36.00 -6.71
N VAL A 85 6.21 37.26 -7.10
CA VAL A 85 5.60 37.83 -8.30
C VAL A 85 6.29 37.21 -9.51
N ASP A 86 5.53 36.50 -10.34
CA ASP A 86 6.03 35.79 -11.52
C ASP A 86 6.12 36.74 -12.72
N LYS A 87 5.01 37.41 -13.06
CA LYS A 87 4.98 38.42 -14.13
C LYS A 87 3.84 39.43 -13.98
N PHE A 88 4.01 40.57 -14.65
CA PHE A 88 2.98 41.58 -14.88
C PHE A 88 2.34 41.34 -16.25
N THR A 89 1.01 41.26 -16.34
CA THR A 89 0.29 40.98 -17.59
C THR A 89 -0.10 42.24 -18.37
N GLY A 90 0.14 43.43 -17.81
CA GLY A 90 -0.22 44.72 -18.40
C GLY A 90 -1.34 45.41 -17.62
N ASP A 91 -2.42 44.69 -17.38
CA ASP A 91 -3.62 45.06 -16.61
C ASP A 91 -3.73 44.31 -15.26
N GLY A 92 -2.82 43.36 -15.03
CA GLY A 92 -2.84 42.52 -13.84
C GLY A 92 -1.48 41.95 -13.43
N ILE A 93 -1.52 41.13 -12.38
CA ILE A 93 -0.36 40.44 -11.81
C ILE A 93 -0.61 38.94 -11.69
N MET A 94 0.45 38.17 -11.86
CA MET A 94 0.51 36.76 -11.49
C MET A 94 1.53 36.58 -10.37
N ALA A 95 1.10 35.95 -9.27
CA ALA A 95 1.96 35.58 -8.16
C ALA A 95 1.82 34.10 -7.80
N VAL A 96 2.88 33.53 -7.24
CA VAL A 96 2.95 32.13 -6.84
C VAL A 96 3.40 32.03 -5.39
N PHE A 97 2.68 31.24 -4.61
CA PHE A 97 3.00 30.88 -3.23
C PHE A 97 3.37 29.40 -3.17
N GLY A 98 4.45 29.06 -2.46
CA GLY A 98 5.01 27.69 -2.44
C GLY A 98 6.04 27.41 -3.56
N ALA A 99 6.40 28.42 -4.36
CA ALA A 99 7.54 28.37 -5.28
C ALA A 99 8.21 29.75 -5.33
N PRO A 100 9.55 29.84 -5.41
CA PRO A 100 10.53 28.76 -5.55
C PRO A 100 10.84 28.00 -4.27
N VAL A 101 10.33 28.46 -3.11
CA VAL A 101 10.45 27.76 -1.83
C VAL A 101 9.08 27.23 -1.45
N ALA A 102 8.97 25.94 -1.20
CA ALA A 102 7.74 25.30 -0.74
C ALA A 102 7.32 25.87 0.63
N MET A 103 6.01 26.03 0.80
CA MET A 103 5.40 26.63 1.99
C MET A 103 4.21 25.79 2.41
N GLU A 104 4.14 25.43 3.68
CA GLU A 104 3.05 24.61 4.23
C GLU A 104 1.70 25.32 4.15
N ASP A 105 1.70 26.63 4.38
CA ASP A 105 0.54 27.51 4.42
C ASP A 105 0.39 28.34 3.13
N HIS A 106 0.90 27.84 2.00
CA HIS A 106 0.92 28.55 0.73
C HIS A 106 -0.47 29.07 0.29
N ALA A 107 -1.52 28.27 0.51
CA ALA A 107 -2.90 28.66 0.18
C ALA A 107 -3.46 29.74 1.11
N PHE A 108 -3.17 29.64 2.42
CA PHE A 108 -3.64 30.63 3.39
C PHE A 108 -2.94 31.99 3.20
N ARG A 109 -1.63 31.99 2.96
CA ARG A 109 -0.86 33.20 2.62
C ARG A 109 -1.33 33.87 1.33
N ALA A 110 -1.73 33.07 0.33
CA ALA A 110 -2.32 33.61 -0.88
C ALA A 110 -3.68 34.27 -0.61
N CYS A 111 -4.50 33.71 0.29
CA CYS A 111 -5.76 34.31 0.73
C CYS A 111 -5.53 35.64 1.48
N LEU A 112 -4.57 35.68 2.41
CA LEU A 112 -4.17 36.91 3.12
C LEU A 112 -3.68 37.99 2.14
N SER A 113 -2.88 37.58 1.15
CA SER A 113 -2.41 38.47 0.09
C SER A 113 -3.54 39.00 -0.76
N ALA A 114 -4.48 38.14 -1.16
CA ALA A 114 -5.62 38.52 -1.99
C ALA A 114 -6.51 39.57 -1.29
N LEU A 115 -6.81 39.38 0.00
CA LEU A 115 -7.59 40.34 0.78
C LEU A 115 -6.82 41.66 1.00
N SER A 116 -5.52 41.58 1.27
CA SER A 116 -4.67 42.78 1.43
C SER A 116 -4.51 43.54 0.12
N ILE A 117 -4.41 42.84 -1.02
CA ILE A 117 -4.41 43.44 -2.35
C ILE A 117 -5.74 44.17 -2.60
N GLN A 118 -6.89 43.58 -2.25
CA GLN A 118 -8.18 44.26 -2.37
C GLN A 118 -8.26 45.52 -1.50
N ALA A 119 -7.70 45.49 -0.28
CA ALA A 119 -7.66 46.66 0.60
C ALA A 119 -6.79 47.80 0.03
N GLU A 120 -5.60 47.48 -0.47
CA GLU A 120 -4.71 48.45 -1.13
C GLU A 120 -5.31 49.00 -2.44
N ALA A 121 -5.96 48.14 -3.24
CA ALA A 121 -6.67 48.55 -4.44
C ALA A 121 -7.81 49.52 -4.13
N LYS A 122 -8.57 49.28 -3.04
CA LYS A 122 -9.63 50.18 -2.59
C LYS A 122 -9.08 51.56 -2.14
N ALA A 123 -7.93 51.58 -1.46
CA ALA A 123 -7.27 52.83 -1.09
C ALA A 123 -6.83 53.63 -2.33
N LEU A 124 -6.22 52.95 -3.31
CA LEU A 124 -5.84 53.56 -4.58
C LEU A 124 -7.07 54.01 -5.39
N ALA A 125 -8.14 53.23 -5.41
CA ALA A 125 -9.39 53.58 -6.09
C ALA A 125 -9.99 54.90 -5.56
N ALA A 126 -9.94 55.14 -4.25
CA ALA A 126 -10.38 56.41 -3.66
C ALA A 126 -9.47 57.60 -4.03
N GLU A 127 -8.20 57.36 -4.35
CA GLU A 127 -7.29 58.39 -4.88
C GLU A 127 -7.60 58.69 -6.35
N VAL A 128 -7.78 57.65 -7.17
CA VAL A 128 -8.12 57.74 -8.60
C VAL A 128 -9.50 58.36 -8.81
N GLU A 129 -10.50 57.99 -8.01
CA GLU A 129 -11.84 58.58 -8.10
C GLU A 129 -11.81 60.08 -7.79
N ARG A 130 -11.11 60.50 -6.74
CA ARG A 130 -10.99 61.93 -6.38
C ARG A 130 -10.24 62.76 -7.41
N ARG A 131 -9.23 62.18 -8.07
CA ARG A 131 -8.34 62.90 -9.00
C ARG A 131 -8.81 62.83 -10.45
N ASP A 132 -9.30 61.68 -10.85
CA ASP A 132 -9.54 61.29 -12.25
C ASP A 132 -11.02 60.93 -12.51
N GLY A 133 -11.89 60.91 -11.49
CA GLY A 133 -13.33 60.68 -11.64
C GLY A 133 -13.71 59.29 -12.16
N THR A 134 -12.79 58.33 -12.06
CA THR A 134 -12.93 56.97 -12.62
C THR A 134 -12.90 55.93 -11.52
N GLU A 135 -13.78 54.93 -11.62
CA GLU A 135 -13.83 53.80 -10.69
C GLU A 135 -12.76 52.77 -11.06
N LEU A 136 -11.95 52.36 -10.08
CA LEU A 136 -10.93 51.31 -10.23
C LEU A 136 -11.33 50.09 -9.38
N LEU A 137 -11.59 48.97 -10.03
CA LEU A 137 -11.94 47.70 -9.38
C LEU A 137 -11.00 46.58 -9.81
N LEU A 138 -10.69 45.68 -8.88
CA LEU A 138 -9.83 44.53 -9.12
C LEU A 138 -10.60 43.23 -8.89
N ARG A 139 -10.31 42.22 -9.71
CA ARG A 139 -10.72 40.83 -9.50
C ARG A 139 -9.52 39.99 -9.10
N VAL A 140 -9.73 39.04 -8.20
CA VAL A 140 -8.67 38.12 -7.78
C VAL A 140 -9.13 36.67 -7.85
N GLY A 141 -8.28 35.81 -8.39
CA GLY A 141 -8.52 34.38 -8.51
C GLY A 141 -7.39 33.56 -7.91
N LEU A 142 -7.75 32.52 -7.16
CA LEU A 142 -6.81 31.60 -6.52
C LEU A 142 -7.08 30.16 -6.93
N ASN A 143 -6.02 29.45 -7.34
CA ASN A 143 -6.06 28.00 -7.54
C ASN A 143 -4.81 27.33 -6.97
N SER A 144 -5.01 26.17 -6.35
CA SER A 144 -3.94 25.38 -5.75
C SER A 144 -3.77 24.06 -6.50
N GLY A 145 -2.51 23.63 -6.66
CA GLY A 145 -2.20 22.36 -7.29
C GLY A 145 -0.75 22.23 -7.72
N GLN A 146 -0.42 21.07 -8.28
CA GLN A 146 0.92 20.76 -8.74
C GLN A 146 1.22 21.47 -10.07
N VAL A 147 2.35 22.17 -10.13
CA VAL A 147 2.87 22.86 -11.32
C VAL A 147 4.32 22.43 -11.54
N ILE A 148 4.81 22.61 -12.76
CA ILE A 148 6.26 22.56 -13.03
C ILE A 148 6.80 23.96 -12.80
N ALA A 149 7.73 24.12 -11.87
CA ALA A 149 8.34 25.39 -11.55
C ALA A 149 9.86 25.32 -11.73
N GLY A 150 10.44 26.25 -12.50
CA GLY A 150 11.85 26.25 -12.86
C GLY A 150 12.23 27.40 -13.80
N GLU A 151 13.52 27.52 -14.07
CA GLU A 151 14.00 28.44 -15.12
C GLU A 151 13.79 27.83 -16.51
N ILE A 152 13.33 28.67 -17.46
CA ILE A 152 13.03 28.24 -18.83
C ILE A 152 14.02 28.84 -19.81
N GLY A 153 14.65 27.99 -20.61
CA GLY A 153 15.64 28.38 -21.62
C GLY A 153 16.99 28.79 -21.03
N SER A 154 17.85 29.40 -21.85
CA SER A 154 19.19 29.87 -21.46
C SER A 154 19.14 31.20 -20.69
N GLY A 155 18.36 31.25 -19.60
CA GLY A 155 18.31 32.37 -18.64
C GLY A 155 17.44 33.59 -19.03
N SER A 156 16.92 33.66 -20.26
CA SER A 156 16.22 34.86 -20.77
C SER A 156 14.77 35.01 -20.29
N PHE A 157 14.12 33.92 -19.85
CA PHE A 157 12.70 33.91 -19.48
C PHE A 157 12.45 33.88 -17.96
N GLY A 158 13.52 33.80 -17.15
CA GLY A 158 13.43 33.76 -15.69
C GLY A 158 12.80 32.47 -15.12
N TYR A 159 12.61 32.46 -13.80
CA TYR A 159 11.91 31.41 -13.06
C TYR A 159 10.40 31.56 -13.26
N THR A 160 9.70 30.51 -13.69
CA THR A 160 8.24 30.57 -13.85
C THR A 160 7.53 29.26 -13.54
N ALA A 161 6.22 29.35 -13.28
CA ALA A 161 5.34 28.21 -13.05
C ALA A 161 4.50 27.90 -14.30
N MET A 162 4.47 26.63 -14.69
CA MET A 162 3.70 26.13 -15.83
C MET A 162 2.82 24.94 -15.45
N GLY A 163 1.63 24.88 -16.06
CA GLY A 163 0.73 23.74 -15.92
C GLY A 163 -0.75 24.13 -15.99
N LYS A 164 -1.62 23.12 -16.06
CA LYS A 164 -3.09 23.30 -16.09
C LYS A 164 -3.61 24.14 -14.92
N GLN A 165 -2.94 24.06 -13.77
CA GLN A 165 -3.33 24.76 -12.54
C GLN A 165 -3.15 26.27 -12.61
N VAL A 166 -2.16 26.77 -13.37
CA VAL A 166 -1.95 28.21 -13.60
C VAL A 166 -3.13 28.79 -14.37
N GLY A 167 -3.56 28.11 -15.43
CA GLY A 167 -4.72 28.53 -16.23
C GLY A 167 -6.03 28.48 -15.47
N LEU A 168 -6.18 27.59 -14.48
CA LEU A 168 -7.38 27.54 -13.63
C LEU A 168 -7.44 28.73 -12.66
N ALA A 169 -6.31 29.18 -12.10
CA ALA A 169 -6.27 30.40 -11.27
C ALA A 169 -6.74 31.64 -12.04
N GLN A 170 -6.23 31.81 -13.27
CA GLN A 170 -6.67 32.89 -14.16
C GLN A 170 -8.17 32.81 -14.46
N ARG A 171 -8.71 31.59 -14.63
CA ARG A 171 -10.15 31.41 -14.84
C ARG A 171 -10.97 31.77 -13.60
N MET A 172 -10.49 31.45 -12.39
CA MET A 172 -11.14 31.87 -11.15
C MET A 172 -11.19 33.40 -11.03
N GLU A 173 -10.11 34.10 -11.43
CA GLU A 173 -10.08 35.57 -11.48
C GLU A 173 -11.17 36.08 -12.42
N SER A 174 -11.25 35.52 -13.64
CA SER A 174 -12.19 35.99 -14.66
C SER A 174 -13.67 35.90 -14.26
N VAL A 175 -14.01 35.00 -13.33
CA VAL A 175 -15.38 34.81 -12.80
C VAL A 175 -15.57 35.44 -11.42
N ALA A 176 -14.54 36.04 -10.83
CA ALA A 176 -14.66 36.74 -9.57
C ALA A 176 -15.55 37.98 -9.72
N PRO A 177 -16.42 38.30 -8.74
CA PRO A 177 -17.16 39.55 -8.77
C PRO A 177 -16.19 40.74 -8.70
N PRO A 178 -16.50 41.89 -9.33
CA PRO A 178 -15.69 43.11 -9.19
C PRO A 178 -15.44 43.46 -7.71
N GLY A 179 -14.18 43.68 -7.33
CA GLY A 179 -13.78 43.90 -5.93
C GLY A 179 -13.76 42.64 -5.05
N GLY A 180 -13.96 41.45 -5.63
CA GLY A 180 -13.99 40.17 -4.90
C GLY A 180 -12.83 39.24 -5.20
N VAL A 181 -12.77 38.16 -4.43
CA VAL A 181 -11.77 37.10 -4.53
C VAL A 181 -12.48 35.75 -4.71
N MET A 182 -12.09 34.99 -5.72
CA MET A 182 -12.66 33.66 -6.02
C MET A 182 -11.62 32.55 -5.84
N LEU A 183 -12.01 31.49 -5.15
CA LEU A 183 -11.21 30.30 -4.89
C LEU A 183 -11.73 29.12 -5.71
N SER A 184 -10.81 28.36 -6.29
CA SER A 184 -11.09 26.99 -6.71
C SER A 184 -11.44 26.08 -5.52
N VAL A 185 -12.05 24.93 -5.80
CA VAL A 185 -12.28 23.87 -4.79
C VAL A 185 -10.97 23.43 -4.12
N SER A 186 -9.87 23.29 -4.88
CA SER A 186 -8.60 22.84 -4.33
C SER A 186 -7.99 23.85 -3.36
N THR A 187 -8.11 25.16 -3.62
CA THR A 187 -7.66 26.18 -2.67
C THR A 187 -8.57 26.24 -1.46
N ALA A 188 -9.90 26.17 -1.65
CA ALA A 188 -10.87 26.19 -0.56
C ALA A 188 -10.62 25.06 0.46
N ARG A 189 -10.26 23.87 0.00
CA ARG A 189 -9.88 22.72 0.85
C ARG A 189 -8.66 23.00 1.72
N LEU A 190 -7.62 23.59 1.14
CA LEU A 190 -6.37 23.88 1.86
C LEU A 190 -6.51 25.00 2.91
N VAL A 191 -7.58 25.78 2.85
CA VAL A 191 -7.87 26.86 3.83
C VAL A 191 -9.13 26.61 4.64
N ASP A 192 -9.66 25.39 4.59
CA ASP A 192 -10.84 25.02 5.37
C ASP A 192 -10.57 25.21 6.88
N GLY A 193 -11.53 25.82 7.57
CA GLY A 193 -11.37 26.28 8.95
C GLY A 193 -10.54 27.58 9.12
N ALA A 194 -9.54 27.84 8.28
CA ALA A 194 -8.67 29.02 8.36
C ALA A 194 -9.24 30.26 7.66
N ALA A 195 -10.10 30.08 6.65
CA ALA A 195 -10.76 31.17 5.92
C ALA A 195 -12.28 31.12 6.07
N ALA A 196 -12.93 32.29 6.04
CA ALA A 196 -14.37 32.41 5.93
C ALA A 196 -14.77 32.42 4.45
N LEU A 197 -15.42 31.35 4.00
CA LEU A 197 -15.84 31.17 2.61
C LEU A 197 -17.34 31.37 2.45
N GLY A 198 -17.74 31.88 1.28
CA GLY A 198 -19.15 31.93 0.86
C GLY A 198 -19.71 30.55 0.52
N GLN A 199 -21.02 30.50 0.22
CA GLN A 199 -21.66 29.29 -0.29
C GLN A 199 -21.02 28.85 -1.63
N PRO A 200 -20.98 27.54 -1.94
CA PRO A 200 -20.45 27.05 -3.21
C PRO A 200 -21.25 27.60 -4.39
N GLU A 201 -20.55 28.14 -5.39
CA GLU A 201 -21.12 28.72 -6.62
C GLU A 201 -20.68 27.90 -7.84
N LEU A 202 -21.63 27.55 -8.71
CA LEU A 202 -21.32 26.91 -10.01
C LEU A 202 -21.01 27.99 -11.05
N VAL A 203 -19.74 28.09 -11.45
CA VAL A 203 -19.24 29.10 -12.39
C VAL A 203 -18.89 28.47 -13.74
N ARG A 204 -19.15 29.19 -14.84
CA ARG A 204 -18.73 28.76 -16.19
C ARG A 204 -17.40 29.42 -16.54
N VAL A 205 -16.40 28.60 -16.82
CA VAL A 205 -15.05 29.06 -17.18
C VAL A 205 -14.68 28.64 -18.60
N LYS A 206 -13.91 29.47 -19.29
CA LYS A 206 -13.52 29.23 -20.69
C LYS A 206 -12.79 27.89 -20.86
N GLY A 207 -13.24 27.07 -21.81
CA GLY A 207 -12.61 25.79 -22.15
C GLY A 207 -12.99 24.60 -21.26
N VAL A 208 -14.03 24.71 -20.42
CA VAL A 208 -14.66 23.59 -19.71
C VAL A 208 -16.16 23.59 -20.06
N THR A 209 -16.68 22.44 -20.48
CA THR A 209 -18.09 22.28 -20.91
C THR A 209 -19.06 22.26 -19.73
N GLU A 210 -18.63 21.71 -18.59
CA GLU A 210 -19.43 21.63 -17.37
C GLU A 210 -19.11 22.80 -16.41
N PRO A 211 -20.10 23.34 -15.68
CA PRO A 211 -19.87 24.33 -14.64
C PRO A 211 -18.93 23.78 -13.55
N VAL A 212 -18.02 24.61 -13.07
CA VAL A 212 -17.05 24.26 -12.02
C VAL A 212 -17.49 24.91 -10.70
N THR A 213 -17.37 24.21 -9.58
CA THR A 213 -17.63 24.79 -8.25
C THR A 213 -16.52 25.74 -7.84
N ALA A 214 -16.88 26.92 -7.32
CA ALA A 214 -15.96 27.92 -6.79
C ALA A 214 -16.51 28.53 -5.49
N TYR A 215 -15.64 29.14 -4.70
CA TYR A 215 -15.98 29.74 -3.41
C TYR A 215 -15.49 31.18 -3.34
N ARG A 216 -16.34 32.10 -2.88
CA ARG A 216 -15.89 33.46 -2.56
C ARG A 216 -15.11 33.46 -1.25
N LEU A 217 -13.95 34.10 -1.25
CA LEU A 217 -13.23 34.41 -0.01
C LEU A 217 -13.83 35.68 0.59
N LEU A 218 -14.39 35.57 1.81
CA LEU A 218 -15.06 36.67 2.50
C LEU A 218 -14.13 37.35 3.51
N ASP A 219 -13.43 36.55 4.31
CA ASP A 219 -12.51 37.01 5.36
C ASP A 219 -11.57 35.87 5.79
N THR A 220 -10.60 36.15 6.64
CA THR A 220 -9.82 35.13 7.37
C THR A 220 -10.40 34.89 8.76
N ARG A 221 -10.39 33.64 9.22
CA ARG A 221 -10.79 33.31 10.59
C ARG A 221 -9.55 33.31 11.48
N ASP A 222 -9.69 33.78 12.72
CA ASP A 222 -8.66 33.58 13.72
C ASP A 222 -8.52 32.07 13.98
N ARG A 223 -7.30 31.54 13.84
CA ARG A 223 -6.98 30.10 13.92
C ARG A 223 -7.48 29.47 15.23
N ARG A 224 -7.72 30.29 16.27
CA ARG A 224 -8.37 29.96 17.55
C ARG A 224 -9.76 29.30 17.42
N ARG A 225 -10.59 29.66 16.43
CA ARG A 225 -11.98 29.15 16.29
C ARG A 225 -12.13 28.00 15.28
N ALA A 226 -11.13 27.75 14.46
CA ALA A 226 -11.14 26.68 13.45
C ALA A 226 -11.06 25.27 14.07
N THR A 227 -10.49 25.18 15.26
CA THR A 227 -10.15 23.95 16.00
C THR A 227 -11.23 23.46 16.97
N GLU A 228 -12.47 23.97 16.87
CA GLU A 228 -13.64 23.45 17.61
C GLU A 228 -14.36 22.31 16.85
N ARG A 229 -13.67 21.62 15.93
CA ARG A 229 -14.20 20.38 15.31
C ARG A 229 -13.99 19.21 16.27
N ALA A 230 -14.77 18.13 16.11
CA ALA A 230 -14.64 16.89 16.88
C ALA A 230 -13.26 16.26 16.64
N GLU A 231 -12.27 16.65 17.44
CA GLU A 231 -10.92 16.10 17.38
C GLU A 231 -10.89 14.69 17.99
N SER A 232 -10.08 13.80 17.43
CA SER A 232 -9.84 12.48 18.01
C SER A 232 -9.30 12.58 19.43
N ASN A 233 -9.55 11.56 20.25
CA ASN A 233 -9.00 11.51 21.60
C ASN A 233 -7.48 11.53 21.56
N LEU A 234 -6.83 12.06 22.60
CA LEU A 234 -5.38 11.94 22.72
C LEU A 234 -5.01 10.46 22.85
N VAL A 235 -4.30 9.93 21.85
CA VAL A 235 -3.76 8.57 21.85
C VAL A 235 -2.29 8.60 22.25
N GLY A 236 -1.91 7.70 23.16
CA GLY A 236 -0.55 7.64 23.70
C GLY A 236 -0.24 8.81 24.64
N ARG A 237 1.03 9.20 24.70
CA ARG A 237 1.52 10.40 25.41
C ARG A 237 1.32 10.47 26.92
N ARG A 238 1.03 9.33 27.56
CA ARG A 238 0.80 9.28 29.02
C ARG A 238 2.01 9.77 29.81
N TRP A 239 3.21 9.38 29.39
CA TRP A 239 4.44 9.78 30.09
C TRP A 239 4.69 11.28 29.97
N GLU A 240 4.50 11.85 28.78
CA GLU A 240 4.64 13.29 28.53
C GLU A 240 3.62 14.10 29.33
N ILE A 241 2.33 13.69 29.35
CA ILE A 241 1.31 14.34 30.17
C ILE A 241 1.67 14.29 31.65
N SER A 242 1.99 13.11 32.20
CA SER A 242 2.32 12.99 33.62
C SER A 242 3.56 13.81 34.00
N THR A 243 4.53 13.94 33.09
CA THR A 243 5.71 14.79 33.32
C THR A 243 5.33 16.27 33.44
N VAL A 244 4.49 16.77 32.52
CA VAL A 244 4.06 18.17 32.55
C VAL A 244 3.09 18.43 33.71
N GLU A 245 2.22 17.49 34.04
CA GLU A 245 1.31 17.54 35.19
C GLU A 245 2.09 17.71 36.51
N GLY A 246 3.18 16.93 36.70
CA GLY A 246 4.03 17.09 37.88
C GLY A 246 4.72 18.46 37.97
N LEU A 247 5.12 19.03 36.83
CA LEU A 247 5.69 20.39 36.77
C LEU A 247 4.61 21.47 36.98
N PHE A 248 3.39 21.22 36.53
CA PHE A 248 2.23 22.08 36.77
C PHE A 248 1.88 22.13 38.26
N ASP A 249 1.80 20.98 38.94
CA ASP A 249 1.56 20.92 40.39
C ASP A 249 2.65 21.64 41.19
N ARG A 250 3.91 21.50 40.76
CA ARG A 250 5.05 22.24 41.35
C ARG A 250 4.91 23.75 41.17
N ALA A 251 4.47 24.20 39.99
CA ALA A 251 4.22 25.61 39.71
C ALA A 251 3.08 26.17 40.57
N LEU A 252 2.01 25.39 40.81
CA LEU A 252 0.94 25.76 41.75
C LEU A 252 1.44 25.90 43.18
N GLY A 253 2.47 25.15 43.57
CA GLY A 253 3.19 25.30 44.84
C GLY A 253 4.14 26.51 44.91
N GLY A 254 4.07 27.46 43.95
CA GLY A 254 4.87 28.69 43.93
C GLY A 254 6.26 28.55 43.29
N HIS A 255 6.58 27.40 42.72
CA HIS A 255 7.88 27.12 42.08
C HIS A 255 7.69 26.94 40.58
N GLY A 256 7.59 28.07 39.86
CA GLY A 256 7.30 28.08 38.44
C GLY A 256 8.32 27.31 37.60
N SER A 257 7.91 26.89 36.41
CA SER A 257 8.71 26.03 35.54
C SER A 257 8.53 26.40 34.08
N VAL A 258 9.58 26.21 33.29
CA VAL A 258 9.56 26.35 31.83
C VAL A 258 9.66 24.96 31.23
N VAL A 259 8.69 24.61 30.40
CA VAL A 259 8.64 23.34 29.67
C VAL A 259 8.75 23.63 28.19
N GLN A 260 9.70 22.96 27.56
CA GLN A 260 9.93 22.99 26.13
C GLN A 260 9.42 21.69 25.51
N VAL A 261 8.50 21.78 24.56
CA VAL A 261 7.97 20.62 23.83
C VAL A 261 8.55 20.64 22.42
N ALA A 262 9.51 19.76 22.18
CA ALA A 262 10.20 19.62 20.90
C ALA A 262 9.63 18.44 20.11
N GLY A 263 9.42 18.61 18.81
CA GLY A 263 9.03 17.49 17.96
C GLY A 263 8.67 17.90 16.54
N GLU A 264 8.63 16.91 15.64
CA GLU A 264 8.36 17.10 14.22
C GLU A 264 6.98 17.77 13.96
N PRO A 265 6.79 18.40 12.78
CA PRO A 265 5.48 18.91 12.37
C PRO A 265 4.41 17.80 12.44
N GLY A 266 3.24 18.11 13.01
CA GLY A 266 2.14 17.17 13.09
C GLY A 266 2.23 16.07 14.16
N ILE A 267 3.35 15.96 14.89
CA ILE A 267 3.61 14.90 15.89
C ILE A 267 2.70 14.95 17.14
N GLY A 268 1.88 16.00 17.29
CA GLY A 268 0.94 16.18 18.41
C GLY A 268 1.31 17.25 19.44
N LYS A 269 2.26 18.15 19.16
CA LYS A 269 2.68 19.23 20.10
C LYS A 269 1.50 20.09 20.58
N SER A 270 0.74 20.65 19.65
CA SER A 270 -0.42 21.52 19.97
C SER A 270 -1.54 20.74 20.67
N ARG A 271 -1.74 19.45 20.34
CA ARG A 271 -2.70 18.61 21.06
C ARG A 271 -2.29 18.41 22.51
N LEU A 272 -1.02 18.12 22.78
CA LEU A 272 -0.48 18.01 24.14
C LEU A 272 -0.70 19.32 24.93
N VAL A 273 -0.40 20.47 24.32
CA VAL A 273 -0.65 21.78 24.92
C VAL A 273 -2.12 21.99 25.28
N ARG A 274 -3.05 21.59 24.40
CA ARG A 274 -4.49 21.71 24.67
C ARG A 274 -4.94 20.84 25.84
N GLU A 275 -4.43 19.61 25.97
CA GLU A 275 -4.74 18.76 27.12
C GLU A 275 -4.24 19.39 28.43
N ILE A 276 -3.06 20.01 28.41
CA ILE A 276 -2.53 20.75 29.56
C ILE A 276 -3.37 22.00 29.85
N ALA A 277 -3.79 22.73 28.81
CA ALA A 277 -4.67 23.89 28.96
C ALA A 277 -6.06 23.51 29.52
N ALA A 278 -6.61 22.37 29.08
CA ALA A 278 -7.86 21.81 29.61
C ALA A 278 -7.71 21.40 31.08
N MET A 279 -6.60 20.75 31.43
CA MET A 279 -6.26 20.42 32.82
C MET A 279 -6.15 21.67 33.70
N ALA A 280 -5.49 22.73 33.20
CA ALA A 280 -5.40 24.01 33.90
C ALA A 280 -6.78 24.68 34.09
N SER A 281 -7.63 24.60 33.07
CA SER A 281 -9.01 25.13 33.11
C SER A 281 -9.87 24.43 34.16
N VAL A 282 -9.77 23.10 34.27
CA VAL A 282 -10.46 22.30 35.32
C VAL A 282 -10.01 22.70 36.74
N ARG A 283 -8.79 23.23 36.87
CA ARG A 283 -8.19 23.68 38.15
C ARG A 283 -8.37 25.18 38.42
N ASP A 284 -9.18 25.89 37.63
CA ASP A 284 -9.40 27.35 37.70
C ASP A 284 -8.12 28.19 37.56
N VAL A 285 -7.19 27.73 36.71
CA VAL A 285 -5.95 28.42 36.36
C VAL A 285 -6.09 29.10 35.01
N GLU A 286 -5.75 30.39 34.94
CA GLU A 286 -5.81 31.16 33.70
C GLU A 286 -4.73 30.69 32.71
N VAL A 287 -5.14 30.51 31.44
CA VAL A 287 -4.27 30.07 30.35
C VAL A 287 -4.18 31.17 29.30
N PHE A 288 -2.97 31.63 29.02
CA PHE A 288 -2.69 32.69 28.05
C PHE A 288 -1.85 32.16 26.90
N ASN A 289 -2.41 32.21 25.69
CA ASN A 289 -1.81 31.57 24.52
C ASN A 289 -1.40 32.61 23.47
N THR A 290 -0.19 32.45 22.95
CA THR A 290 0.30 33.10 21.73
C THR A 290 0.81 32.04 20.76
N PHE A 291 0.63 32.30 19.47
CA PHE A 291 1.10 31.45 18.38
C PHE A 291 2.01 32.29 17.51
N CYS A 292 3.20 31.76 17.20
CA CYS A 292 4.08 32.40 16.23
C CYS A 292 3.65 31.97 14.84
N GLU A 293 3.54 32.93 13.92
CA GLU A 293 3.11 32.66 12.56
C GLU A 293 4.25 32.90 11.57
N SER A 294 4.38 31.97 10.63
CA SER A 294 5.43 31.96 9.63
C SER A 294 5.50 33.28 8.83
N HIS A 295 4.38 33.99 8.64
CA HIS A 295 4.27 35.21 7.86
C HIS A 295 4.48 36.50 8.68
N THR A 296 4.58 36.39 10.00
CA THR A 296 4.80 37.51 10.91
C THR A 296 6.17 37.46 11.60
N SER A 297 7.02 36.50 11.26
CA SER A 297 8.36 36.32 11.85
C SER A 297 9.30 37.52 11.68
N GLN A 298 9.00 38.41 10.74
CA GLN A 298 9.74 39.65 10.49
C GLN A 298 9.04 40.91 11.04
N VAL A 299 7.88 40.76 11.69
CA VAL A 299 7.13 41.88 12.28
C VAL A 299 7.54 42.02 13.75
N PRO A 300 8.27 43.08 14.13
CA PRO A 300 8.75 43.22 15.50
C PRO A 300 7.61 43.23 16.51
N PHE A 301 7.84 42.57 17.64
CA PHE A 301 6.91 42.49 18.78
C PHE A 301 5.59 41.77 18.52
N HIS A 302 5.40 41.11 17.38
CA HIS A 302 4.10 40.53 17.03
C HIS A 302 3.65 39.46 18.04
N ALA A 303 4.52 38.50 18.34
CA ALA A 303 4.18 37.39 19.24
C ALA A 303 3.95 37.86 20.68
N VAL A 304 4.78 38.79 21.18
CA VAL A 304 4.67 39.31 22.55
C VAL A 304 3.46 40.25 22.71
N ALA A 305 3.14 41.09 21.72
CA ALA A 305 1.95 41.94 21.77
C ALA A 305 0.66 41.12 21.85
N ARG A 306 0.58 40.00 21.11
CA ARG A 306 -0.55 39.06 21.20
C ARG A 306 -0.65 38.43 22.59
N LEU A 307 0.48 37.94 23.13
CA LEU A 307 0.50 37.34 24.46
C LEU A 307 0.04 38.35 25.53
N LEU A 308 0.52 39.59 25.46
CA LEU A 308 0.16 40.63 26.41
C LEU A 308 -1.30 41.07 26.27
N ARG A 309 -1.87 41.13 25.06
CA ARG A 309 -3.30 41.40 24.87
C ARG A 309 -4.17 40.32 25.53
N ALA A 310 -3.79 39.05 25.36
CA ALA A 310 -4.47 37.93 26.00
C ALA A 310 -4.32 37.99 27.53
N ALA A 311 -3.11 38.23 28.04
CA ALA A 311 -2.81 38.30 29.46
C ALA A 311 -3.49 39.48 30.18
N THR A 312 -3.67 40.60 29.47
CA THR A 312 -4.33 41.80 30.02
C THR A 312 -5.84 41.81 29.82
N GLY A 313 -6.38 40.94 28.97
CA GLY A 313 -7.81 40.82 28.70
C GLY A 313 -8.39 42.05 27.98
N VAL A 314 -7.60 42.66 27.08
CA VAL A 314 -7.99 43.85 26.30
C VAL A 314 -8.61 43.52 24.93
N GLU A 315 -8.61 42.25 24.53
CA GLU A 315 -9.22 41.82 23.26
C GLU A 315 -10.72 42.12 23.24
N GLY A 316 -11.19 42.77 22.17
CA GLY A 316 -12.62 43.11 21.98
C GLY A 316 -13.11 44.33 22.76
N LEU A 317 -12.25 45.01 23.52
CA LEU A 317 -12.58 46.27 24.19
C LEU A 317 -12.31 47.46 23.26
N ASP A 318 -13.03 48.56 23.48
CA ASP A 318 -12.62 49.85 22.91
C ASP A 318 -11.29 50.32 23.53
N ALA A 319 -10.59 51.22 22.83
CA ALA A 319 -9.26 51.65 23.22
C ALA A 319 -9.22 52.34 24.61
N GLN A 320 -10.30 52.99 25.04
CA GLN A 320 -10.36 53.66 26.35
C GLN A 320 -10.52 52.64 27.49
N ALA A 321 -11.43 51.69 27.34
CA ALA A 321 -11.64 50.59 28.26
C ALA A 321 -10.40 49.67 28.36
N ALA A 322 -9.73 49.42 27.23
CA ALA A 322 -8.48 48.66 27.18
C ALA A 322 -7.38 49.34 28.00
N ARG A 323 -7.16 50.65 27.84
CA ARG A 323 -6.16 51.40 28.62
C ARG A 323 -6.46 51.36 30.12
N ALA A 324 -7.72 51.56 30.52
CA ALA A 324 -8.12 51.50 31.93
C ALA A 324 -7.79 50.13 32.56
N ARG A 325 -8.08 49.03 31.83
CA ARG A 325 -7.77 47.66 32.27
C ARG A 325 -6.27 47.43 32.45
N VAL A 326 -5.44 47.92 31.52
CA VAL A 326 -3.98 47.78 31.62
C VAL A 326 -3.44 48.50 32.85
N ARG A 327 -3.95 49.71 33.16
CA ARG A 327 -3.52 50.48 34.34
C ARG A 327 -3.93 49.83 35.66
N GLU A 328 -5.08 49.17 35.73
CA GLU A 328 -5.52 48.42 36.92
C GLU A 328 -4.58 47.25 37.24
N GLN A 329 -4.07 46.57 36.21
CA GLN A 329 -3.19 45.41 36.37
C GLN A 329 -1.71 45.77 36.58
N MET A 330 -1.32 47.00 36.24
CA MET A 330 0.04 47.52 36.38
C MET A 330 0.02 48.91 37.06
N PRO A 331 -0.42 48.98 38.33
CA PRO A 331 -0.60 50.26 39.04
C PRO A 331 0.71 51.01 39.30
N ASP A 332 1.83 50.28 39.37
CA ASP A 332 3.16 50.81 39.65
C ASP A 332 3.94 51.21 38.38
N ALA A 333 3.31 51.15 37.20
CA ALA A 333 3.96 51.48 35.93
C ALA A 333 4.25 52.99 35.83
N ASP A 334 5.48 53.35 35.44
CA ASP A 334 5.79 54.74 35.10
C ASP A 334 4.93 55.23 33.91
N ARG A 335 4.63 56.53 33.89
CA ARG A 335 3.76 57.12 32.87
C ARG A 335 4.28 56.91 31.45
N GLU A 336 5.60 57.01 31.24
CA GLU A 336 6.18 56.78 29.91
C GLU A 336 6.16 55.30 29.53
N ASP A 337 6.45 54.40 30.48
CA ASP A 337 6.42 52.95 30.24
C ASP A 337 5.02 52.47 29.87
N ALA A 338 4.00 53.04 30.51
CA ALA A 338 2.62 52.73 30.24
C ALA A 338 2.16 53.22 28.85
N LEU A 339 2.71 54.33 28.35
CA LEU A 339 2.47 54.80 26.97
C LEU A 339 3.15 53.90 25.93
N LEU A 340 4.36 53.40 26.22
CA LEU A 340 5.04 52.44 25.34
C LEU A 340 4.29 51.11 25.25
N LEU A 341 3.67 50.69 26.35
CA LEU A 341 2.85 49.48 26.41
C LEU A 341 1.53 49.67 25.64
N ASP A 342 0.88 50.82 25.75
CA ASP A 342 -0.33 51.13 24.97
C ASP A 342 -0.04 51.10 23.46
N ASP A 343 1.11 51.65 23.03
CA ASP A 343 1.57 51.62 21.63
C ASP A 343 1.84 50.18 21.16
N LEU A 344 2.53 49.38 21.97
CA LEU A 344 2.77 47.96 21.69
C LEU A 344 1.48 47.15 21.53
N LEU A 345 0.48 47.43 22.36
CA LEU A 345 -0.81 46.72 22.34
C LEU A 345 -1.73 47.21 21.22
N GLY A 346 -1.42 48.34 20.57
CA GLY A 346 -2.25 48.97 19.54
C GLY A 346 -3.45 49.73 20.11
N ILE A 347 -3.37 50.19 21.35
CA ILE A 347 -4.45 50.89 22.09
C ILE A 347 -4.05 52.32 22.46
N ALA A 348 -2.96 52.84 21.91
CA ALA A 348 -2.54 54.22 22.12
C ALA A 348 -3.62 55.22 21.67
N ASP A 349 -3.72 56.34 22.38
CA ASP A 349 -4.57 57.45 21.97
C ASP A 349 -3.92 58.18 20.77
N PRO A 350 -4.60 58.30 19.62
CA PRO A 350 -4.05 58.98 18.43
C PRO A 350 -3.56 60.41 18.67
N GLY A 351 -4.07 61.09 19.70
CA GLY A 351 -3.66 62.45 20.07
C GLY A 351 -2.42 62.53 20.99
N THR A 352 -1.91 61.40 21.47
CA THR A 352 -0.80 61.34 22.43
C THR A 352 0.52 61.01 21.75
N VAL A 353 1.55 61.82 21.98
CA VAL A 353 2.90 61.59 21.44
C VAL A 353 3.59 60.49 22.25
N VAL A 354 3.92 59.38 21.61
CA VAL A 354 4.71 58.29 22.20
C VAL A 354 6.15 58.78 22.41
N PRO A 355 6.79 58.53 23.57
CA PRO A 355 8.17 58.91 23.81
C PRO A 355 9.11 58.37 22.72
N ALA A 356 9.88 59.26 22.09
CA ALA A 356 10.89 58.89 21.09
C ALA A 356 12.14 58.36 21.80
N ILE A 357 12.20 57.05 21.97
CA ILE A 357 13.32 56.35 22.61
C ILE A 357 13.96 55.35 21.64
N ASP A 358 15.23 55.06 21.90
CA ASP A 358 15.99 54.05 21.16
C ASP A 358 15.29 52.66 21.21
N PRO A 359 15.24 51.90 20.10
CA PRO A 359 14.55 50.61 20.05
C PRO A 359 14.98 49.59 21.11
N ASP A 360 16.27 49.53 21.45
CA ASP A 360 16.77 48.61 22.49
C ASP A 360 16.43 49.10 23.90
N ALA A 361 16.39 50.42 24.10
CA ALA A 361 15.86 51.00 25.34
C ALA A 361 14.37 50.72 25.49
N ARG A 362 13.59 50.83 24.41
CA ARG A 362 12.15 50.51 24.38
C ARG A 362 11.90 49.05 24.76
N ARG A 363 12.59 48.11 24.10
CA ARG A 363 12.48 46.68 24.40
C ARG A 363 12.79 46.38 25.88
N ARG A 364 13.89 46.92 26.42
CA ARG A 364 14.30 46.70 27.82
C ARG A 364 13.30 47.26 28.84
N ARG A 365 12.79 48.48 28.63
CA ARG A 365 11.78 49.10 29.50
C ARG A 365 10.48 48.29 29.52
N LEU A 366 10.01 47.87 28.34
CA LEU A 366 8.84 47.00 28.22
C LEU A 366 9.04 45.61 28.85
N ALA A 367 10.21 44.99 28.65
CA ALA A 367 10.56 43.73 29.28
C ALA A 367 10.56 43.84 30.82
N ALA A 368 11.16 44.90 31.36
CA ALA A 368 11.19 45.15 32.80
C ALA A 368 9.79 45.35 33.38
N LEU A 369 8.92 46.11 32.69
CA LEU A 369 7.54 46.34 33.09
C LEU A 369 6.74 45.02 33.16
N VAL A 370 6.83 44.19 32.12
CA VAL A 370 6.13 42.90 32.04
C VAL A 370 6.63 41.93 33.12
N THR A 371 7.95 41.88 33.32
CA THR A 371 8.59 41.06 34.37
C THR A 371 8.14 41.49 35.77
N ALA A 372 8.12 42.80 36.06
CA ALA A 372 7.67 43.33 37.34
C ALA A 372 6.18 43.03 37.60
N ALA A 373 5.32 43.23 36.60
CA ALA A 373 3.90 42.92 36.69
C ALA A 373 3.65 41.43 36.99
N ARG A 374 4.47 40.53 36.43
CA ARG A 374 4.35 39.08 36.68
C ARG A 374 4.79 38.69 38.09
N LEU A 375 5.88 39.26 38.60
CA LEU A 375 6.36 39.01 39.97
C LEU A 375 5.33 39.43 41.03
N SER A 376 4.60 40.53 40.76
CA SER A 376 3.56 41.04 41.66
C SER A 376 2.22 40.31 41.58
N ARG A 377 2.04 39.37 40.62
CA ARG A 377 0.74 38.70 40.41
C ARG A 377 0.59 37.48 41.33
N PRO A 378 -0.42 37.46 42.23
CA PRO A 378 -0.62 36.38 43.21
C PRO A 378 -1.32 35.14 42.64
N ARG A 379 -2.02 35.26 41.49
CA ARG A 379 -2.74 34.14 40.87
C ARG A 379 -1.82 33.30 39.97
N PRO A 380 -1.94 31.96 40.02
CA PRO A 380 -1.19 31.10 39.11
C PRO A 380 -1.64 31.30 37.66
N ALA A 381 -0.74 31.05 36.70
CA ALA A 381 -1.07 31.14 35.28
C ALA A 381 -0.26 30.15 34.44
N VAL A 382 -0.83 29.73 33.32
CA VAL A 382 -0.13 28.99 32.26
C VAL A 382 0.06 29.92 31.07
N TYR A 383 1.30 30.06 30.61
CA TYR A 383 1.61 30.78 29.37
C TYR A 383 2.01 29.78 28.30
N VAL A 384 1.41 29.88 27.13
CA VAL A 384 1.72 29.01 25.99
C VAL A 384 2.28 29.86 24.86
N ILE A 385 3.49 29.51 24.42
CA ILE A 385 4.16 30.06 23.25
C ILE A 385 4.27 28.94 22.22
N GLU A 386 3.33 28.90 21.28
CA GLU A 386 3.32 27.87 20.24
C GLU A 386 4.15 28.26 19.02
N ASP A 387 4.75 27.26 18.40
CA ASP A 387 5.48 27.34 17.13
C ASP A 387 6.65 28.34 17.16
N ALA A 388 7.44 28.36 18.24
CA ALA A 388 8.53 29.32 18.48
C ALA A 388 9.62 29.36 17.39
N HIS A 389 9.66 28.38 16.49
CA HIS A 389 10.50 28.40 15.29
C HIS A 389 10.13 29.50 14.28
N TRP A 390 8.96 30.14 14.43
CA TRP A 390 8.50 31.29 13.64
C TRP A 390 8.44 32.60 14.44
N ILE A 391 9.01 32.63 15.65
CA ILE A 391 8.99 33.83 16.49
C ILE A 391 9.80 34.97 15.85
N ASP A 392 9.36 36.22 16.06
CA ASP A 392 10.16 37.39 15.70
C ASP A 392 11.28 37.65 16.72
N GLU A 393 12.43 38.11 16.24
CA GLU A 393 13.67 38.26 17.02
C GLU A 393 13.48 39.14 18.27
N VAL A 394 12.69 40.21 18.15
CA VAL A 394 12.46 41.16 19.24
C VAL A 394 11.57 40.55 20.33
N SER A 395 10.50 39.83 19.95
CA SER A 395 9.68 39.05 20.89
C SER A 395 10.48 37.94 21.56
N GLU A 396 11.34 37.23 20.82
CA GLU A 396 12.18 36.17 21.37
C GLU A 396 13.10 36.67 22.48
N SER A 397 13.75 37.81 22.24
CA SER A 397 14.60 38.47 23.21
C SER A 397 13.81 38.89 24.45
N MET A 398 12.64 39.51 24.29
CA MET A 398 11.80 39.96 25.41
C MET A 398 11.22 38.78 26.23
N LEU A 399 10.83 37.69 25.57
CA LEU A 399 10.37 36.48 26.25
C LEU A 399 11.51 35.80 27.00
N THR A 400 12.74 35.82 26.48
CA THR A 400 13.90 35.27 27.21
C THR A 400 14.09 35.98 28.55
N ASP A 401 13.98 37.32 28.59
CA ASP A 401 14.04 38.11 29.82
C ASP A 401 12.91 37.71 30.79
N PHE A 402 11.67 37.57 30.29
CA PHE A 402 10.51 37.13 31.06
C PHE A 402 10.68 35.73 31.66
N LEU A 403 11.27 34.78 30.93
CA LEU A 403 11.47 33.40 31.38
C LEU A 403 12.43 33.31 32.58
N THR A 404 13.35 34.27 32.75
CA THR A 404 14.32 34.27 33.87
C THR A 404 13.66 34.40 35.24
N VAL A 405 12.48 35.04 35.34
CA VAL A 405 11.77 35.24 36.61
C VAL A 405 10.73 34.16 36.89
N ILE A 406 10.37 33.32 35.91
CA ILE A 406 9.34 32.29 36.05
C ILE A 406 9.56 31.36 37.25
N PRO A 407 10.78 30.89 37.57
CA PRO A 407 11.03 30.05 38.74
C PRO A 407 10.61 30.67 40.09
N GLN A 408 10.44 31.99 40.16
CA GLN A 408 10.06 32.74 41.36
C GLN A 408 8.54 33.02 41.42
N THR A 409 7.75 32.46 40.50
CA THR A 409 6.32 32.75 40.35
C THR A 409 5.50 31.47 40.38
N ALA A 410 4.19 31.58 40.61
CA ALA A 410 3.26 30.47 40.45
C ALA A 410 2.86 30.24 38.98
N SER A 411 3.83 30.22 38.04
CA SER A 411 3.55 30.15 36.60
C SER A 411 4.20 28.94 35.93
N LEU A 412 3.48 28.33 34.98
CA LEU A 412 4.03 27.35 34.06
C LEU A 412 4.13 28.00 32.66
N VAL A 413 5.27 27.87 31.99
CA VAL A 413 5.40 28.30 30.59
C VAL A 413 5.64 27.09 29.70
N LEU A 414 4.79 26.91 28.69
CA LEU A 414 4.93 25.91 27.65
C LEU A 414 5.43 26.56 26.37
N ILE A 415 6.54 26.06 25.81
CA ILE A 415 7.11 26.54 24.55
C ILE A 415 7.16 25.37 23.59
N THR A 416 6.49 25.46 22.44
CA THR A 416 6.56 24.42 21.41
C THR A 416 7.46 24.83 20.26
N TYR A 417 8.31 23.92 19.78
CA TYR A 417 9.17 24.17 18.62
C TYR A 417 9.48 22.89 17.83
N ARG A 418 10.01 23.08 16.62
CA ARG A 418 10.50 21.98 15.77
C ARG A 418 12.00 21.77 15.97
N PRO A 419 12.54 20.54 15.82
CA PRO A 419 13.95 20.25 16.11
C PRO A 419 14.98 21.10 15.36
N GLU A 420 14.62 21.65 14.19
CA GLU A 420 15.50 22.55 13.43
C GLU A 420 15.71 23.94 14.07
N TYR A 421 14.85 24.33 15.01
CA TYR A 421 14.95 25.63 15.67
C TYR A 421 16.11 25.67 16.67
N ARG A 422 16.97 26.69 16.52
CA ARG A 422 18.19 26.88 17.32
C ARG A 422 18.22 28.23 18.04
N GLY A 423 17.06 28.83 18.28
CA GLY A 423 16.94 30.16 18.89
C GLY A 423 17.18 30.18 20.41
N ALA A 424 17.18 31.39 20.98
CA ALA A 424 17.50 31.66 22.38
C ALA A 424 16.55 30.95 23.37
N LEU A 425 15.29 30.73 22.97
CA LEU A 425 14.31 30.05 23.83
C LEU A 425 14.66 28.58 24.12
N THR A 426 15.53 27.96 23.32
CA THR A 426 16.05 26.60 23.59
C THR A 426 17.11 26.57 24.70
N GLN A 427 17.76 27.70 24.98
CA GLN A 427 18.92 27.79 25.88
C GLN A 427 18.56 28.26 27.29
N VAL A 428 17.26 28.30 27.62
CA VAL A 428 16.77 28.79 28.91
C VAL A 428 17.25 27.89 30.04
N ALA A 429 17.90 28.50 31.04
CA ALA A 429 18.39 27.79 32.22
C ALA A 429 17.24 27.17 33.01
N ASN A 430 17.43 25.93 33.48
CA ASN A 430 16.43 25.16 34.24
C ASN A 430 15.11 24.86 33.48
N ALA A 431 15.10 24.95 32.15
CA ALA A 431 13.97 24.49 31.35
C ALA A 431 13.94 22.95 31.25
N HIS A 432 12.74 22.38 31.27
CA HIS A 432 12.50 20.94 31.09
C HIS A 432 12.11 20.66 29.64
N THR A 433 12.92 19.89 28.91
CA THR A 433 12.61 19.52 27.52
C THR A 433 11.90 18.18 27.44
N VAL A 434 10.73 18.17 26.83
CA VAL A 434 9.96 16.98 26.46
C VAL A 434 10.04 16.82 24.94
N ALA A 435 10.80 15.82 24.49
CA ALA A 435 10.90 15.47 23.08
C ALA A 435 9.81 14.46 22.71
N LEU A 436 8.96 14.81 21.74
CA LEU A 436 7.89 13.93 21.28
C LEU A 436 8.41 12.96 20.21
N ALA A 437 8.48 11.67 20.57
CA ALA A 437 8.74 10.58 19.63
C ALA A 437 7.50 10.29 18.75
N PRO A 438 7.62 9.63 17.60
CA PRO A 438 6.49 9.05 16.88
C PRO A 438 5.67 8.11 17.78
N LEU A 439 4.35 8.05 17.55
CA LEU A 439 3.49 7.05 18.18
C LEU A 439 3.97 5.65 17.79
N SER A 440 3.85 4.70 18.72
CA SER A 440 4.10 3.28 18.42
C SER A 440 3.09 2.73 17.41
N ASP A 441 3.37 1.57 16.81
CA ASP A 441 2.47 0.95 15.83
C ASP A 441 1.07 0.68 16.42
N SER A 442 1.01 0.28 17.69
CA SER A 442 -0.26 0.03 18.40
C SER A 442 -1.03 1.32 18.70
N GLU A 443 -0.34 2.41 19.08
CA GLU A 443 -0.93 3.73 19.26
C GLU A 443 -1.40 4.32 17.93
N THR A 444 -0.64 4.14 16.86
CA THR A 444 -1.00 4.59 15.50
C THR A 444 -2.23 3.85 14.99
N ALA A 445 -2.26 2.52 15.13
CA ALA A 445 -3.44 1.73 14.79
C ALA A 445 -4.67 2.14 15.61
N THR A 446 -4.48 2.47 16.90
CA THR A 446 -5.57 2.97 17.76
C THR A 446 -6.11 4.31 17.26
N LEU A 447 -5.22 5.25 16.92
CA LEU A 447 -5.61 6.54 16.35
C LEU A 447 -6.37 6.36 15.02
N VAL A 448 -5.82 5.56 14.11
CA VAL A 448 -6.43 5.30 12.80
C VAL A 448 -7.79 4.61 12.94
N ALA A 449 -7.94 3.67 13.88
CA ALA A 449 -9.21 3.03 14.18
C ALA A 449 -10.26 4.04 14.70
N GLN A 450 -9.85 5.03 15.51
CA GLN A 450 -10.75 6.10 15.95
C GLN A 450 -11.15 7.04 14.81
N LEU A 451 -10.24 7.33 13.88
CA LEU A 451 -10.51 8.17 12.72
C LEU A 451 -11.43 7.49 11.69
N LEU A 452 -11.25 6.18 11.47
CA LEU A 452 -12.01 5.41 10.50
C LEU A 452 -13.34 4.88 11.04
N GLY A 453 -13.37 4.43 12.30
CA GLY A 453 -14.53 3.77 12.90
C GLY A 453 -14.44 2.24 12.90
N PRO A 454 -15.39 1.56 13.56
CA PRO A 454 -15.30 0.12 13.87
C PRO A 454 -15.76 -0.81 12.73
N HIS A 455 -16.14 -0.30 11.57
CA HIS A 455 -16.75 -1.12 10.52
C HIS A 455 -15.72 -2.08 9.88
N PRO A 456 -16.03 -3.37 9.66
CA PRO A 456 -15.06 -4.33 9.12
C PRO A 456 -14.48 -3.98 7.75
N SER A 457 -15.23 -3.26 6.91
CA SER A 457 -14.79 -2.87 5.55
C SER A 457 -13.52 -2.04 5.55
N VAL A 458 -13.24 -1.27 6.61
CA VAL A 458 -12.07 -0.39 6.69
C VAL A 458 -10.83 -1.10 7.26
N GLY A 459 -10.91 -2.39 7.62
CA GLY A 459 -9.83 -3.12 8.29
C GLY A 459 -8.50 -3.12 7.52
N ALA A 460 -8.53 -3.51 6.24
CA ALA A 460 -7.34 -3.51 5.38
C ALA A 460 -6.80 -2.09 5.13
N LEU A 461 -7.69 -1.10 5.03
CA LEU A 461 -7.32 0.30 4.84
C LEU A 461 -6.67 0.90 6.10
N SER A 462 -7.15 0.53 7.28
CA SER A 462 -6.63 0.96 8.57
C SER A 462 -5.14 0.61 8.71
N GLN A 463 -4.78 -0.63 8.40
CA GLN A 463 -3.37 -1.07 8.42
C GLN A 463 -2.51 -0.23 7.47
N ARG A 464 -2.98 0.02 6.25
CA ARG A 464 -2.24 0.78 5.25
C ARG A 464 -2.07 2.25 5.61
N VAL A 465 -3.10 2.87 6.19
CA VAL A 465 -3.02 4.25 6.69
C VAL A 465 -2.04 4.30 7.87
N ALA A 466 -2.09 3.35 8.79
CA ALA A 466 -1.16 3.29 9.92
C ALA A 466 0.30 3.12 9.47
N GLU A 467 0.56 2.19 8.55
CA GLU A 467 1.90 1.97 7.96
C GLU A 467 2.44 3.23 7.27
N ARG A 468 1.57 3.98 6.59
CA ARG A 468 1.97 5.17 5.83
C ARG A 468 2.08 6.44 6.69
N ALA A 469 1.33 6.50 7.77
CA ALA A 469 1.43 7.55 8.79
C ALA A 469 2.67 7.37 9.67
N ALA A 470 3.16 6.13 9.83
CA ALA A 470 4.38 5.75 10.56
C ALA A 470 4.58 6.52 11.88
N GLY A 471 3.55 6.54 12.72
CA GLY A 471 3.60 7.17 14.04
C GLY A 471 3.30 8.67 14.09
N ASN A 472 3.07 9.33 12.95
CA ASN A 472 2.71 10.76 12.91
C ASN A 472 1.18 10.97 12.88
N PRO A 473 0.57 11.53 13.96
CA PRO A 473 -0.88 11.72 14.04
C PRO A 473 -1.48 12.56 12.91
N PHE A 474 -0.82 13.67 12.57
CA PHE A 474 -1.26 14.54 11.48
C PHE A 474 -1.29 13.79 10.15
N PHE A 475 -0.36 12.86 9.92
CA PHE A 475 -0.32 12.11 8.68
C PHE A 475 -1.51 11.15 8.61
N ALA A 476 -1.83 10.48 9.71
CA ALA A 476 -3.01 9.62 9.79
C ALA A 476 -4.30 10.41 9.51
N GLU A 477 -4.46 11.59 10.12
CA GLU A 477 -5.63 12.46 9.92
C GLU A 477 -5.78 12.93 8.47
N GLU A 478 -4.69 13.41 7.85
CA GLU A 478 -4.71 13.90 6.48
C GLU A 478 -4.95 12.77 5.45
N LEU A 479 -4.41 11.57 5.69
CA LEU A 479 -4.64 10.41 4.82
C LEU A 479 -6.12 9.98 4.89
N VAL A 480 -6.72 9.92 6.09
CA VAL A 480 -8.15 9.59 6.21
C VAL A 480 -9.03 10.67 5.58
N ARG A 481 -8.70 11.95 5.78
CA ARG A 481 -9.44 13.07 5.16
C ARG A 481 -9.39 13.00 3.63
N GLU A 482 -8.22 12.76 3.05
CA GLU A 482 -8.04 12.64 1.60
C GLU A 482 -8.87 11.49 1.01
N LEU A 483 -8.93 10.35 1.69
CA LEU A 483 -9.71 9.20 1.27
C LEU A 483 -11.22 9.48 1.31
N ALA A 484 -11.71 10.13 2.36
CA ALA A 484 -13.11 10.55 2.45
C ALA A 484 -13.48 11.54 1.34
N GLU A 485 -12.63 12.54 1.08
CA GLU A 485 -12.87 13.52 0.01
C GLU A 485 -12.89 12.93 -1.40
N ARG A 486 -12.15 11.85 -1.63
CA ARG A 486 -12.16 11.12 -2.91
C ARG A 486 -13.40 10.23 -3.09
N GLY A 487 -14.27 10.17 -2.09
CA GLY A 487 -15.43 9.27 -2.06
C GLY A 487 -15.02 7.80 -1.90
N VAL A 488 -13.80 7.54 -1.42
CA VAL A 488 -13.34 6.19 -1.09
C VAL A 488 -13.93 5.75 0.25
N LEU A 489 -14.01 6.69 1.20
CA LEU A 489 -14.75 6.51 2.44
C LEU A 489 -16.10 7.23 2.31
N ASP A 490 -17.16 6.56 2.71
CA ASP A 490 -18.50 7.14 2.84
C ASP A 490 -18.93 7.15 4.31
N GLY A 491 -19.71 8.14 4.72
CA GLY A 491 -20.13 8.38 6.11
C GLY A 491 -19.42 9.54 6.80
N GLU A 492 -19.57 9.60 8.12
CA GLU A 492 -19.04 10.67 8.98
C GLU A 492 -17.69 10.27 9.62
N PRO A 493 -16.85 11.24 10.02
CA PRO A 493 -15.62 10.97 10.75
C PRO A 493 -15.83 10.01 11.94
N GLY A 494 -15.06 8.93 12.00
CA GLY A 494 -15.18 7.89 13.03
C GLY A 494 -16.28 6.85 12.81
N ALA A 495 -17.00 6.91 11.68
CA ALA A 495 -18.06 5.98 11.29
C ALA A 495 -18.07 5.70 9.78
N TYR A 496 -16.89 5.56 9.17
CA TYR A 496 -16.76 5.35 7.73
C TYR A 496 -17.00 3.91 7.29
N ILE A 497 -17.49 3.77 6.07
CA ILE A 497 -17.56 2.52 5.31
C ILE A 497 -16.81 2.67 3.97
N THR A 498 -16.33 1.57 3.41
CA THR A 498 -15.71 1.54 2.06
C THR A 498 -16.30 0.41 1.23
N ALA A 499 -16.57 0.68 -0.05
CA ALA A 499 -17.11 -0.28 -1.00
C ALA A 499 -16.05 -0.80 -2.00
N ALA A 500 -14.83 -0.25 -1.99
CA ALA A 500 -13.80 -0.55 -2.99
C ALA A 500 -12.48 -0.98 -2.33
N GLU A 501 -11.79 -1.94 -2.96
CA GLU A 501 -10.38 -2.20 -2.67
C GLU A 501 -9.54 -1.05 -3.19
N VAL A 502 -9.03 -0.22 -2.27
CA VAL A 502 -8.10 0.86 -2.60
C VAL A 502 -6.75 0.22 -2.81
N SER A 503 -6.16 0.31 -4.00
CA SER A 503 -4.83 -0.22 -4.29
C SER A 503 -3.70 0.76 -3.96
N GLU A 504 -3.95 2.08 -3.90
CA GLU A 504 -2.93 3.10 -3.62
C GLU A 504 -3.45 4.27 -2.77
N VAL A 505 -2.71 4.60 -1.71
CA VAL A 505 -2.91 5.80 -0.89
C VAL A 505 -1.88 6.85 -1.31
N THR A 506 -2.35 7.91 -1.98
CA THR A 506 -1.53 9.04 -2.44
C THR A 506 -1.13 9.95 -1.28
N VAL A 507 -0.08 10.76 -1.45
CA VAL A 507 0.38 11.70 -0.42
C VAL A 507 -0.46 12.98 -0.50
N PRO A 508 -1.17 13.39 0.57
CA PRO A 508 -1.90 14.65 0.62
C PRO A 508 -1.02 15.88 0.31
N ALA A 509 -1.58 16.88 -0.37
CA ALA A 509 -0.88 18.09 -0.79
C ALA A 509 -0.26 18.89 0.38
N THR A 510 -0.93 18.91 1.53
CA THR A 510 -0.46 19.53 2.78
C THR A 510 0.83 18.86 3.27
N LEU A 511 0.88 17.53 3.25
CA LEU A 511 2.06 16.73 3.61
C LEU A 511 3.21 16.91 2.61
N GLN A 512 2.89 16.95 1.33
CA GLN A 512 3.86 17.21 0.27
C GLN A 512 4.54 18.57 0.48
N ALA A 513 3.79 19.62 0.83
CA ALA A 513 4.33 20.96 1.06
C ALA A 513 5.32 21.02 2.24
N THR A 514 5.01 20.36 3.37
CA THR A 514 5.87 20.28 4.56
C THR A 514 7.21 19.60 4.25
N ILE A 515 7.16 18.45 3.59
CA ILE A 515 8.38 17.70 3.25
C ILE A 515 9.16 18.43 2.16
N ALA A 516 8.49 18.97 1.14
CA ALA A 516 9.13 19.75 0.08
C ALA A 516 9.86 20.98 0.62
N ALA A 517 9.30 21.66 1.62
CA ALA A 517 9.95 22.81 2.26
C ALA A 517 11.30 22.45 2.92
N ARG A 518 11.40 21.25 3.50
CA ARG A 518 12.66 20.73 4.06
C ARG A 518 13.66 20.38 2.95
N ILE A 519 13.19 19.76 1.88
CA ILE A 519 14.02 19.43 0.71
C ILE A 519 14.53 20.70 0.03
N ASP A 520 13.73 21.78 -0.03
CA ASP A 520 14.08 23.05 -0.65
C ASP A 520 15.19 23.83 0.08
N ARG A 521 15.42 23.55 1.36
CA ARG A 521 16.54 24.12 2.13
C ARG A 521 17.88 23.46 1.82
N LEU A 522 17.88 22.31 1.15
CA LEU A 522 19.09 21.63 0.72
C LEU A 522 19.75 22.36 -0.45
N ASP A 523 21.08 22.25 -0.52
CA ASP A 523 21.80 22.65 -1.73
C ASP A 523 21.51 21.70 -2.91
N ARG A 524 21.95 22.12 -4.10
CA ARG A 524 21.71 21.36 -5.35
C ARG A 524 22.30 19.95 -5.33
N LYS A 525 23.46 19.73 -4.69
CA LYS A 525 24.11 18.41 -4.67
C LYS A 525 23.38 17.45 -3.72
N ALA A 526 22.96 17.95 -2.56
CA ALA A 526 22.14 17.21 -1.61
C ALA A 526 20.76 16.87 -2.19
N LYS A 527 20.08 17.80 -2.88
CA LYS A 527 18.82 17.50 -3.59
C LYS A 527 18.97 16.37 -4.62
N ARG A 528 20.05 16.40 -5.42
CA ARG A 528 20.34 15.32 -6.41
C ARG A 528 20.60 13.98 -5.73
N THR A 529 21.31 13.98 -4.60
CA THR A 529 21.54 12.78 -3.78
C THR A 529 20.21 12.18 -3.30
N LEU A 530 19.32 13.01 -2.72
CA LEU A 530 18.02 12.57 -2.23
C LEU A 530 17.12 12.05 -3.37
N SER A 531 17.14 12.72 -4.52
CA SER A 531 16.35 12.35 -5.70
C SER A 531 16.76 10.98 -6.25
N ALA A 532 18.08 10.72 -6.37
CA ALA A 532 18.59 9.43 -6.79
C ALA A 532 18.31 8.33 -5.75
N ALA A 533 18.48 8.62 -4.45
CA ALA A 533 18.13 7.71 -3.37
C ALA A 533 16.65 7.29 -3.43
N ALA A 534 15.75 8.22 -3.77
CA ALA A 534 14.33 7.95 -3.85
C ALA A 534 13.96 6.96 -4.96
N VAL A 535 14.73 6.96 -6.07
CA VAL A 535 14.61 6.00 -7.18
C VAL A 535 15.15 4.63 -6.78
N ILE A 536 16.25 4.56 -6.02
CA ILE A 536 16.87 3.30 -5.56
C ILE A 536 15.89 2.49 -4.70
N GLY A 537 15.29 3.11 -3.68
CA GLY A 537 14.38 2.39 -2.80
C GLY A 537 14.31 2.96 -1.39
N SER A 538 13.67 2.24 -0.47
CA SER A 538 13.59 2.62 0.95
C SER A 538 14.92 2.49 1.69
N ARG A 539 15.82 1.63 1.18
CA ARG A 539 17.18 1.43 1.67
C ARG A 539 18.16 1.61 0.51
N PHE A 540 19.29 2.26 0.78
CA PHE A 540 20.30 2.50 -0.23
C PHE A 540 21.70 2.65 0.38
N GLY A 541 22.71 2.27 -0.41
CA GLY A 541 24.12 2.50 -0.12
C GLY A 541 24.70 3.63 -1.00
N PRO A 542 25.84 4.21 -0.60
CA PRO A 542 26.53 5.27 -1.35
C PRO A 542 27.05 4.81 -2.72
N ASP A 543 27.35 3.51 -2.88
CA ASP A 543 27.89 2.97 -4.13
C ASP A 543 26.87 3.03 -5.27
N LEU A 544 25.60 2.69 -4.99
CA LEU A 544 24.51 2.79 -5.96
C LEU A 544 24.29 4.23 -6.43
N LEU A 545 24.38 5.21 -5.51
CA LEU A 545 24.29 6.63 -5.87
C LEU A 545 25.42 7.04 -6.84
N THR A 546 26.63 6.55 -6.59
CA THR A 546 27.80 6.80 -7.43
C THR A 546 27.63 6.19 -8.82
N VAL A 547 27.10 4.97 -8.91
CA VAL A 547 26.80 4.29 -10.20
C VAL A 547 25.76 5.07 -11.01
N LEU A 548 24.79 5.72 -10.35
CA LEU A 548 23.83 6.61 -11.02
C LEU A 548 24.43 7.95 -11.49
N GLY A 549 25.73 8.18 -11.23
CA GLY A 549 26.44 9.41 -11.57
C GLY A 549 26.18 10.55 -10.60
N VAL A 550 25.86 10.23 -9.34
CA VAL A 550 25.57 11.20 -8.28
C VAL A 550 26.60 11.11 -7.17
N GLU A 551 27.34 12.19 -6.95
CA GLU A 551 28.26 12.33 -5.81
C GLU A 551 27.45 12.43 -4.50
N PRO A 552 27.57 11.47 -3.55
CA PRO A 552 26.72 11.44 -2.37
C PRO A 552 27.01 12.58 -1.37
N VAL A 553 25.97 13.35 -1.00
CA VAL A 553 26.05 14.38 0.05
C VAL A 553 25.19 14.00 1.26
N LEU A 554 25.57 12.91 1.93
CA LEU A 554 24.78 12.28 3.01
C LEU A 554 24.71 13.11 4.31
N PRO A 555 25.78 13.78 4.79
CA PRO A 555 25.71 14.55 6.04
C PRO A 555 24.68 15.67 6.04
N ALA A 556 24.48 16.34 4.89
CA ALA A 556 23.46 17.37 4.74
C ALA A 556 22.04 16.81 4.84
N LEU A 557 21.80 15.61 4.29
CA LEU A 557 20.51 14.93 4.37
C LEU A 557 20.18 14.46 5.79
N MET A 558 21.19 13.97 6.53
CA MET A 558 21.05 13.59 7.93
C MET A 558 20.81 14.82 8.83
N ALA A 559 21.55 15.91 8.61
CA ALA A 559 21.36 17.16 9.35
C ALA A 559 19.97 17.76 9.12
N ALA A 560 19.39 17.55 7.93
CA ALA A 560 18.01 17.90 7.60
C ALA A 560 16.98 16.86 8.07
N GLN A 561 17.41 15.79 8.77
CA GLN A 561 16.59 14.66 9.24
C GLN A 561 15.76 14.00 8.12
N LEU A 562 16.29 13.94 6.90
CA LEU A 562 15.62 13.32 5.75
C LEU A 562 15.94 11.84 5.63
N ILE A 563 17.10 11.43 6.12
CA ILE A 563 17.60 10.05 6.13
C ILE A 563 18.28 9.75 7.46
N ASP A 564 18.30 8.47 7.82
CA ASP A 564 19.04 7.93 8.96
C ASP A 564 20.06 6.89 8.47
N GLN A 565 21.15 6.77 9.21
CA GLN A 565 22.13 5.70 9.01
C GLN A 565 21.79 4.52 9.91
N VAL A 566 21.48 3.37 9.33
CA VAL A 566 21.07 2.16 10.07
C VAL A 566 22.25 1.22 10.30
N ARG A 567 23.27 1.29 9.43
CA ARG A 567 24.48 0.47 9.53
C ARG A 567 25.74 1.33 9.56
N VAL A 568 26.56 1.13 10.59
CA VAL A 568 27.84 1.85 10.82
C VAL A 568 29.07 0.99 10.38
N SER A 569 28.81 -0.16 9.74
CA SER A 569 29.79 -1.17 9.27
C SER A 569 30.49 -0.75 7.95
N PRO A 570 31.57 -1.40 7.47
CA PRO A 570 32.27 -1.09 6.21
C PRO A 570 31.41 -0.73 4.99
N GLU A 571 30.19 -1.27 4.90
CA GLU A 571 29.16 -0.84 3.93
C GLU A 571 28.05 -0.08 4.67
N PRO A 572 28.07 1.26 4.68
CA PRO A 572 27.06 2.05 5.37
C PRO A 572 25.74 2.01 4.59
N GLU A 573 24.66 1.69 5.29
CA GLU A 573 23.30 1.63 4.74
C GLU A 573 22.44 2.75 5.33
N PHE A 574 21.70 3.42 4.46
CA PHE A 574 20.84 4.55 4.79
C PHE A 574 19.38 4.22 4.49
N VAL A 575 18.49 4.77 5.31
CA VAL A 575 17.05 4.70 5.12
C VAL A 575 16.46 6.09 5.16
N PHE A 576 15.30 6.28 4.54
CA PHE A 576 14.55 7.51 4.72
C PHE A 576 14.03 7.59 6.15
N HIS A 577 14.21 8.74 6.80
CA HIS A 577 13.73 9.00 8.15
C HIS A 577 12.20 8.78 8.25
N HIS A 578 11.50 8.99 7.14
CA HIS A 578 10.09 8.66 6.98
C HIS A 578 9.76 8.21 5.54
N PRO A 579 8.92 7.19 5.32
CA PRO A 579 8.58 6.68 3.98
C PRO A 579 8.03 7.74 3.01
N LEU A 580 7.24 8.69 3.52
CA LEU A 580 6.72 9.81 2.72
C LEU A 580 7.80 10.77 2.21
N ILE A 581 8.97 10.85 2.85
CA ILE A 581 10.09 11.67 2.34
C ILE A 581 10.56 11.12 1.00
N ARG A 582 10.66 9.79 0.88
CA ARG A 582 10.95 9.14 -0.40
C ARG A 582 9.88 9.46 -1.43
N ALA A 583 8.60 9.33 -1.08
CA ALA A 583 7.50 9.57 -2.01
C ALA A 583 7.53 11.01 -2.56
N VAL A 584 7.68 12.01 -1.67
CA VAL A 584 7.75 13.42 -2.07
C VAL A 584 9.01 13.71 -2.90
N ALA A 585 10.17 13.17 -2.51
CA ALA A 585 11.40 13.32 -3.30
C ALA A 585 11.32 12.62 -4.67
N TYR A 586 10.57 11.52 -4.78
CA TYR A 586 10.35 10.78 -6.02
C TYR A 586 9.35 11.50 -6.95
N GLU A 587 8.29 12.09 -6.41
CA GLU A 587 7.25 12.79 -7.16
C GLU A 587 7.63 14.23 -7.54
N ALA A 588 8.55 14.87 -6.82
CA ALA A 588 9.07 16.20 -7.17
C ALA A 588 9.89 16.20 -8.47
N GLN A 589 10.43 15.04 -8.87
CA GLN A 589 11.26 14.88 -10.06
C GLN A 589 10.43 14.93 -11.35
N LEU A 590 11.01 15.48 -12.42
CA LEU A 590 10.41 15.35 -13.75
C LEU A 590 10.36 13.87 -14.17
N LYS A 591 9.32 13.52 -14.92
CA LYS A 591 9.13 12.15 -15.41
C LYS A 591 10.32 11.69 -16.28
N SER A 592 10.93 12.60 -17.04
CA SER A 592 12.13 12.32 -17.86
C SER A 592 13.33 11.92 -17.00
N ASP A 593 13.60 12.68 -15.95
CA ASP A 593 14.78 12.51 -15.10
C ASP A 593 14.64 11.21 -14.28
N ARG A 594 13.43 10.95 -13.79
CA ARG A 594 13.08 9.72 -13.09
C ARG A 594 13.22 8.50 -14.00
N SER A 595 12.79 8.60 -15.25
CA SER A 595 12.94 7.53 -16.25
C SER A 595 14.41 7.22 -16.53
N ASP A 596 15.26 8.24 -16.69
CA ASP A 596 16.70 8.07 -16.88
C ASP A 596 17.39 7.42 -15.67
N LEU A 597 17.05 7.84 -14.44
CA LEU A 597 17.57 7.22 -13.22
C LEU A 597 17.15 5.76 -13.09
N HIS A 598 15.89 5.43 -13.39
CA HIS A 598 15.42 4.04 -13.38
C HIS A 598 16.14 3.16 -14.40
N ARG A 599 16.35 3.67 -15.62
CA ARG A 599 17.10 2.96 -16.67
C ARG A 599 18.55 2.68 -16.24
N ARG A 600 19.22 3.67 -15.66
CA ARG A 600 20.60 3.51 -15.16
C ARG A 600 20.66 2.53 -13.98
N LEU A 601 19.66 2.55 -13.10
CA LEU A 601 19.58 1.64 -11.96
C LEU A 601 19.37 0.20 -12.42
N ALA A 602 18.47 -0.03 -13.38
CA ALA A 602 18.27 -1.35 -13.99
C ALA A 602 19.58 -1.89 -14.58
N ALA A 603 20.29 -1.09 -15.37
CA ALA A 603 21.59 -1.46 -15.95
C ALA A 603 22.67 -1.74 -14.88
N ALA A 604 22.66 -0.98 -13.77
CA ALA A 604 23.57 -1.19 -12.65
C ALA A 604 23.32 -2.51 -11.92
N ILE A 605 22.05 -2.84 -11.69
CA ILE A 605 21.64 -4.09 -11.04
C ILE A 605 22.00 -5.29 -11.93
N GLU A 606 21.76 -5.16 -13.24
CA GLU A 606 22.14 -6.18 -14.23
C GLU A 606 23.65 -6.42 -14.25
N ALA A 607 24.47 -5.37 -14.29
CA ALA A 607 25.93 -5.47 -14.35
C ALA A 607 26.59 -6.01 -13.06
N GLY A 608 25.93 -5.83 -11.91
CA GLY A 608 26.44 -6.23 -10.60
C GLY A 608 25.96 -7.59 -10.10
N ALA A 609 25.17 -8.34 -10.88
CA ALA A 609 24.66 -9.66 -10.49
C ALA A 609 25.52 -10.79 -11.09
N GLU A 610 26.00 -11.71 -10.25
CA GLU A 610 26.62 -12.96 -10.73
C GLU A 610 25.58 -13.87 -11.42
N ASP A 611 24.35 -13.88 -10.92
CA ASP A 611 23.17 -14.47 -11.56
C ASP A 611 22.07 -13.41 -11.70
N SER A 612 21.90 -12.90 -12.92
CA SER A 612 20.92 -11.86 -13.22
C SER A 612 19.46 -12.31 -13.08
N ASP A 613 19.18 -13.62 -13.12
CA ASP A 613 17.80 -14.13 -13.05
C ASP A 613 17.20 -13.99 -11.64
N GLU A 614 18.03 -14.04 -10.58
CA GLU A 614 17.59 -13.80 -9.20
C GLU A 614 17.03 -12.38 -9.00
N LYS A 615 17.59 -11.39 -9.71
CA LYS A 615 17.19 -9.98 -9.63
C LYS A 615 16.25 -9.56 -10.77
N ALA A 616 15.79 -10.50 -11.59
CA ALA A 616 15.02 -10.21 -12.80
C ALA A 616 13.75 -9.40 -12.54
N ALA A 617 13.02 -9.69 -11.44
CA ALA A 617 11.81 -8.96 -11.07
C ALA A 617 12.11 -7.48 -10.78
N LEU A 618 13.17 -7.20 -10.00
CA LEU A 618 13.57 -5.84 -9.65
C LEU A 618 14.05 -5.06 -10.89
N ILE A 619 14.78 -5.71 -11.80
CA ILE A 619 15.19 -5.11 -13.08
C ILE A 619 13.96 -4.77 -13.93
N ALA A 620 12.99 -5.69 -14.01
CA ALA A 620 11.74 -5.49 -14.76
C ALA A 620 10.96 -4.29 -14.23
N GLU A 621 10.80 -4.16 -12.90
CA GLU A 621 10.11 -3.04 -12.26
C GLU A 621 10.76 -1.69 -12.59
N HIS A 622 12.09 -1.62 -12.57
CA HIS A 622 12.80 -0.38 -12.93
C HIS A 622 12.70 -0.05 -14.42
N LEU A 623 12.76 -1.04 -15.31
CA LEU A 623 12.57 -0.80 -16.75
C LEU A 623 11.14 -0.38 -17.09
N GLU A 624 10.15 -0.96 -16.41
CA GLU A 624 8.73 -0.57 -16.52
C GLU A 624 8.55 0.88 -16.05
N ALA A 625 9.12 1.24 -14.89
CA ALA A 625 9.11 2.60 -14.38
C ALA A 625 9.88 3.60 -15.27
N ALA A 626 10.90 3.13 -16.01
CA ALA A 626 11.59 3.91 -17.03
C ALA A 626 10.76 4.10 -18.32
N GLY A 627 9.70 3.32 -18.52
CA GLY A 627 8.90 3.29 -19.74
C GLY A 627 9.48 2.41 -20.85
N ASP A 628 10.53 1.64 -20.56
CA ASP A 628 11.19 0.73 -21.50
C ASP A 628 10.44 -0.62 -21.54
N LEU A 629 9.15 -0.56 -21.90
CA LEU A 629 8.18 -1.66 -21.78
C LEU A 629 8.62 -2.96 -22.47
N GLN A 630 9.24 -2.88 -23.65
CA GLN A 630 9.72 -4.07 -24.36
C GLN A 630 10.80 -4.82 -23.56
N ALA A 631 11.74 -4.10 -22.94
CA ALA A 631 12.78 -4.71 -22.12
C ALA A 631 12.18 -5.24 -20.81
N ALA A 632 11.26 -4.47 -20.20
CA ALA A 632 10.54 -4.89 -19.00
C ALA A 632 9.76 -6.20 -19.22
N TYR A 633 9.09 -6.37 -20.37
CA TYR A 633 8.43 -7.64 -20.74
C TYR A 633 9.39 -8.82 -20.68
N GLY A 634 10.57 -8.68 -21.31
CA GLY A 634 11.58 -9.74 -21.34
C GLY A 634 12.07 -10.12 -19.93
N TRP A 635 12.29 -9.12 -19.08
CA TRP A 635 12.70 -9.35 -17.69
C TRP A 635 11.59 -9.92 -16.81
N HIS A 636 10.34 -9.51 -16.98
CA HIS A 636 9.19 -10.14 -16.31
C HIS A 636 9.03 -11.61 -16.70
N MET A 637 9.22 -11.94 -17.98
CA MET A 637 9.21 -13.35 -18.42
C MET A 637 10.36 -14.17 -17.80
N ARG A 638 11.56 -13.60 -17.70
CA ARG A 638 12.71 -14.25 -17.01
C ARG A 638 12.46 -14.42 -15.52
N ALA A 639 11.96 -13.40 -14.85
CA ALA A 639 11.58 -13.43 -13.44
C ALA A 639 10.55 -14.52 -13.17
N ALA A 640 9.56 -14.65 -14.06
CA ALA A 640 8.54 -15.67 -13.95
C ALA A 640 9.13 -17.08 -14.09
N THR A 641 9.98 -17.31 -15.09
CA THR A 641 10.68 -18.59 -15.28
C THR A 641 11.54 -18.94 -14.06
N TRP A 642 12.30 -17.99 -13.52
CA TRP A 642 13.12 -18.20 -12.32
C TRP A 642 12.28 -18.53 -11.08
N ALA A 643 11.12 -17.89 -10.92
CA ALA A 643 10.24 -18.12 -9.78
C ALA A 643 9.35 -19.37 -9.91
N THR A 644 9.11 -19.92 -11.11
CA THR A 644 8.10 -20.97 -11.37
C THR A 644 8.18 -22.19 -10.44
N ASN A 645 9.40 -22.63 -10.09
CA ASN A 645 9.64 -23.79 -9.21
C ASN A 645 10.00 -23.41 -7.76
N ARG A 646 10.08 -22.10 -7.45
CA ARG A 646 10.47 -21.56 -6.14
C ARG A 646 9.31 -20.88 -5.42
N ASP A 647 8.58 -20.03 -6.15
CA ASP A 647 7.41 -19.30 -5.71
C ASP A 647 6.47 -19.08 -6.91
N ILE A 648 5.46 -19.95 -7.02
CA ILE A 648 4.50 -19.89 -8.11
C ILE A 648 3.62 -18.63 -8.06
N LYS A 649 3.41 -18.02 -6.89
CA LYS A 649 2.63 -16.78 -6.77
C LYS A 649 3.43 -15.60 -7.37
N ALA A 650 4.72 -15.51 -7.06
CA ALA A 650 5.61 -14.51 -7.64
C ALA A 650 5.77 -14.69 -9.16
N ALA A 651 5.85 -15.93 -9.64
CA ALA A 651 5.92 -16.22 -11.07
C ALA A 651 4.68 -15.72 -11.82
N ARG A 652 3.50 -15.97 -11.26
CA ARG A 652 2.22 -15.51 -11.84
C ARG A 652 2.07 -14.00 -11.84
N LEU A 653 2.51 -13.31 -10.78
CA LEU A 653 2.53 -11.85 -10.78
C LEU A 653 3.37 -11.31 -11.94
N SER A 654 4.53 -11.91 -12.17
CA SER A 654 5.43 -11.52 -13.26
C SER A 654 4.83 -11.82 -14.64
N TRP A 655 4.16 -12.97 -14.84
CA TRP A 655 3.42 -13.25 -16.09
C TRP A 655 2.23 -12.29 -16.29
N GLN A 656 1.52 -11.91 -15.23
CA GLN A 656 0.44 -10.94 -15.33
C GLN A 656 0.97 -9.57 -15.78
N ARG A 657 2.07 -9.10 -15.18
CA ARG A 657 2.74 -7.85 -15.61
C ARG A 657 3.19 -7.94 -17.07
N ALA A 658 3.77 -9.06 -17.49
CA ALA A 658 4.15 -9.28 -18.88
C ALA A 658 2.94 -9.25 -19.84
N ALA A 659 1.81 -9.84 -19.45
CA ALA A 659 0.58 -9.81 -20.24
C ALA A 659 0.02 -8.37 -20.39
N ASP A 660 -0.03 -7.62 -19.29
CA ASP A 660 -0.50 -6.23 -19.28
C ASP A 660 0.40 -5.34 -20.18
N ILE A 661 1.72 -5.55 -20.11
CA ILE A 661 2.68 -4.86 -20.99
C ILE A 661 2.48 -5.25 -22.46
N ALA A 662 2.31 -6.54 -22.76
CA ALA A 662 2.08 -7.00 -24.13
C ALA A 662 0.79 -6.42 -24.76
N ASP A 663 -0.24 -6.20 -23.93
CA ASP A 663 -1.48 -5.56 -24.38
C ASP A 663 -1.30 -4.06 -24.68
N ALA A 664 -0.49 -3.38 -23.86
CA ALA A 664 -0.19 -1.94 -24.01
C ALA A 664 0.80 -1.62 -25.14
N LEU A 665 1.66 -2.56 -25.53
CA LEU A 665 2.69 -2.36 -26.55
C LEU A 665 2.10 -2.21 -27.97
N GLN A 666 2.63 -1.22 -28.71
CA GLN A 666 2.43 -1.09 -30.15
C GLN A 666 3.56 -1.83 -30.87
N ALA A 667 3.34 -3.12 -31.17
CA ALA A 667 4.26 -3.95 -31.93
C ALA A 667 3.59 -4.48 -33.21
N ASP A 668 4.40 -4.95 -34.16
CA ASP A 668 3.90 -5.58 -35.38
C ASP A 668 2.97 -6.77 -35.04
N PRO A 669 1.87 -6.99 -35.78
CA PRO A 669 0.83 -7.95 -35.42
C PRO A 669 1.33 -9.36 -35.05
N PRO A 670 2.30 -9.97 -35.78
CA PRO A 670 2.82 -11.30 -35.43
C PRO A 670 3.63 -11.31 -34.12
N HIS A 671 4.46 -10.28 -33.91
CA HIS A 671 5.27 -10.18 -32.70
C HIS A 671 4.39 -9.89 -31.47
N ARG A 672 3.40 -9.02 -31.63
CA ARG A 672 2.41 -8.72 -30.58
C ARG A 672 1.60 -9.96 -30.19
N ALA A 673 1.18 -10.77 -31.17
CA ALA A 673 0.46 -12.01 -30.88
C ALA A 673 1.28 -12.96 -30.00
N ALA A 674 2.55 -13.21 -30.37
CA ALA A 674 3.44 -14.06 -29.58
C ALA A 674 3.66 -13.53 -28.14
N MET A 675 3.82 -12.21 -27.98
CA MET A 675 3.97 -11.57 -26.67
C MET A 675 2.71 -11.65 -25.80
N ARG A 676 1.52 -11.67 -26.41
CA ARG A 676 0.26 -11.83 -25.68
C ARG A 676 0.00 -13.28 -25.30
N ILE A 677 0.36 -14.22 -26.18
CA ILE A 677 0.14 -15.67 -25.99
C ILE A 677 1.04 -16.21 -24.87
N ALA A 678 2.36 -16.01 -24.93
CA ALA A 678 3.31 -16.65 -24.01
C ALA A 678 3.00 -16.50 -22.50
N PRO A 679 2.77 -15.29 -21.94
CA PRO A 679 2.44 -15.16 -20.51
C PRO A 679 1.07 -15.74 -20.18
N ARG A 680 0.07 -15.61 -21.07
CA ARG A 680 -1.27 -16.18 -20.88
C ARG A 680 -1.26 -17.70 -20.89
N THR A 681 -0.44 -18.32 -21.75
CA THR A 681 -0.20 -19.76 -21.77
C THR A 681 0.26 -20.25 -20.41
N MET A 682 1.23 -19.56 -19.80
CA MET A 682 1.72 -19.95 -18.48
C MET A 682 0.71 -19.67 -17.37
N LEU A 683 -0.02 -18.55 -17.42
CA LEU A 683 -1.10 -18.25 -16.47
C LEU A 683 -2.21 -19.31 -16.50
N CYS A 684 -2.60 -19.81 -17.68
CA CYS A 684 -3.59 -20.87 -17.83
C CYS A 684 -3.01 -22.26 -17.50
N GLY A 685 -1.78 -22.54 -17.94
CA GLY A 685 -1.11 -23.83 -17.68
C GLY A 685 -0.82 -24.08 -16.20
N THR A 686 -0.65 -23.03 -15.40
CA THR A 686 -0.25 -23.12 -13.98
C THR A 686 -1.33 -22.71 -12.97
N GLY A 687 -2.52 -22.27 -13.40
CA GLY A 687 -3.51 -21.74 -12.45
C GLY A 687 -4.01 -22.75 -11.42
N TRP A 688 -3.98 -24.05 -11.73
CA TRP A 688 -4.34 -25.14 -10.82
C TRP A 688 -3.37 -25.25 -9.64
N ARG A 689 -2.13 -24.78 -9.78
CA ARG A 689 -1.11 -24.76 -8.70
C ARG A 689 -1.37 -23.68 -7.65
N VAL A 690 -2.21 -22.70 -7.93
CA VAL A 690 -2.50 -21.58 -7.02
C VAL A 690 -3.98 -21.33 -6.79
N HIS A 691 -4.85 -22.25 -7.21
CA HIS A 691 -6.29 -22.15 -6.98
C HIS A 691 -6.92 -20.91 -7.63
N ALA A 692 -6.35 -20.45 -8.75
CA ALA A 692 -6.99 -19.44 -9.57
C ALA A 692 -8.04 -20.16 -10.43
N ASP A 693 -9.29 -19.72 -10.38
CA ASP A 693 -10.31 -20.23 -11.30
C ASP A 693 -9.89 -19.89 -12.73
N ILE A 694 -9.42 -20.90 -13.47
CA ILE A 694 -9.02 -20.78 -14.88
C ILE A 694 -10.24 -20.99 -15.78
N ALA A 695 -11.39 -21.42 -15.22
CA ALA A 695 -12.57 -21.81 -15.98
C ALA A 695 -13.40 -20.60 -16.49
N GLY A 696 -12.74 -19.49 -16.84
CA GLY A 696 -13.34 -18.24 -17.32
C GLY A 696 -12.52 -17.50 -18.38
N ASP A 697 -13.05 -16.33 -18.80
CA ASP A 697 -12.67 -15.44 -19.93
C ASP A 697 -11.20 -15.44 -20.39
N ARG A 698 -10.23 -15.66 -19.50
CA ARG A 698 -8.80 -15.74 -19.83
C ARG A 698 -8.43 -16.93 -20.71
N PHE A 699 -9.01 -18.11 -20.46
CA PHE A 699 -8.74 -19.29 -21.29
C PHE A 699 -9.37 -19.16 -22.67
N ASP A 700 -10.57 -18.59 -22.75
CA ASP A 700 -11.24 -18.29 -24.01
C ASP A 700 -10.49 -17.22 -24.81
N GLU A 701 -10.03 -16.14 -24.16
CA GLU A 701 -9.17 -15.13 -24.80
C GLU A 701 -7.88 -15.77 -25.36
N LEU A 702 -7.21 -16.61 -24.57
CA LEU A 702 -6.01 -17.31 -25.04
C LEU A 702 -6.32 -18.26 -26.20
N ARG A 703 -7.43 -18.98 -26.14
CA ARG A 703 -7.86 -19.89 -27.20
C ARG A 703 -8.07 -19.13 -28.51
N ASP A 704 -8.73 -17.98 -28.47
CA ASP A 704 -8.93 -17.14 -29.65
C ASP A 704 -7.60 -16.62 -30.22
N LEU A 705 -6.68 -16.18 -29.34
CA LEU A 705 -5.34 -15.74 -29.74
C LEU A 705 -4.53 -16.86 -30.39
N CYS A 706 -4.51 -18.05 -29.78
CA CYS A 706 -3.81 -19.23 -30.30
C CYS A 706 -4.39 -19.68 -31.64
N ASN A 707 -5.72 -19.73 -31.77
CA ASN A 707 -6.39 -20.09 -33.02
C ASN A 707 -6.08 -19.11 -34.14
N ALA A 708 -6.08 -17.81 -33.85
CA ALA A 708 -5.73 -16.77 -34.83
C ALA A 708 -4.24 -16.83 -35.24
N ALA A 709 -3.34 -17.20 -34.33
CA ALA A 709 -1.91 -17.32 -34.58
C ALA A 709 -1.48 -18.69 -35.12
N GLY A 710 -2.35 -19.71 -35.05
CA GLY A 710 -2.00 -21.10 -35.33
C GLY A 710 -1.11 -21.76 -34.28
N ASP A 711 -1.02 -21.19 -33.06
CA ASP A 711 -0.17 -21.70 -31.98
C ASP A 711 -0.87 -22.81 -31.17
N LYS A 712 -0.79 -24.03 -31.72
CA LYS A 712 -1.35 -25.23 -31.08
C LYS A 712 -0.58 -25.65 -29.83
N ALA A 713 0.71 -25.34 -29.72
CA ALA A 713 1.52 -25.73 -28.58
C ALA A 713 1.08 -24.98 -27.31
N SER A 714 0.92 -23.66 -27.42
CA SER A 714 0.38 -22.82 -26.35
C SER A 714 -1.04 -23.21 -25.95
N LEU A 715 -1.91 -23.50 -26.93
CA LEU A 715 -3.25 -24.00 -26.65
C LEU A 715 -3.23 -25.34 -25.91
N GLY A 716 -2.35 -26.27 -26.31
CA GLY A 716 -2.18 -27.56 -25.63
C GLY A 716 -1.77 -27.41 -24.17
N ILE A 717 -0.80 -26.55 -23.88
CA ILE A 717 -0.35 -26.25 -22.49
C ILE A 717 -1.48 -25.69 -21.64
N ALA A 718 -2.23 -24.71 -22.16
CA ALA A 718 -3.34 -24.10 -21.44
C ALA A 718 -4.51 -25.07 -21.23
N THR A 719 -4.81 -25.89 -22.23
CA THR A 719 -5.86 -26.92 -22.15
C THR A 719 -5.50 -27.95 -21.08
N ALA A 720 -4.25 -28.43 -21.07
CA ALA A 720 -3.76 -29.35 -20.05
C ALA A 720 -3.86 -28.76 -18.63
N GLY A 721 -3.46 -27.49 -18.42
CA GLY A 721 -3.64 -26.84 -17.13
C GLY A 721 -5.10 -26.75 -16.67
N SER A 722 -6.02 -26.54 -17.61
CA SER A 722 -7.45 -26.49 -17.34
C SER A 722 -8.02 -27.86 -16.94
N VAL A 723 -7.49 -28.97 -17.47
CA VAL A 723 -7.90 -30.33 -17.05
C VAL A 723 -7.78 -30.51 -15.54
N VAL A 724 -6.63 -30.16 -14.96
CA VAL A 724 -6.38 -30.30 -13.51
C VAL A 724 -7.28 -29.34 -12.72
N GLY A 725 -7.45 -28.11 -13.20
CA GLY A 725 -8.33 -27.12 -12.56
C GLY A 725 -9.77 -27.60 -12.46
N HIS A 726 -10.35 -28.08 -13.57
CA HIS A 726 -11.70 -28.65 -13.58
C HIS A 726 -11.79 -29.92 -12.72
N ALA A 727 -10.78 -30.78 -12.73
CA ALA A 727 -10.77 -31.99 -11.90
C ALA A 727 -10.78 -31.68 -10.40
N HIS A 728 -9.93 -30.75 -9.94
CA HIS A 728 -9.88 -30.32 -8.54
C HIS A 728 -11.19 -29.70 -8.05
N GLN A 729 -11.98 -29.07 -8.94
CA GLN A 729 -13.29 -28.48 -8.67
C GLN A 729 -14.47 -29.45 -8.86
N ASP A 730 -14.20 -30.76 -8.98
CA ASP A 730 -15.23 -31.80 -9.20
C ASP A 730 -15.99 -31.70 -10.54
N ARG A 731 -15.44 -30.97 -11.53
CA ARG A 731 -16.00 -30.79 -12.90
C ARG A 731 -15.44 -31.84 -13.86
N LEU A 732 -15.56 -33.12 -13.51
CA LEU A 732 -14.83 -34.22 -14.14
C LEU A 732 -15.19 -34.49 -15.62
N ARG A 733 -16.45 -34.28 -16.02
CA ARG A 733 -16.85 -34.46 -17.43
C ARG A 733 -16.11 -33.50 -18.35
N GLU A 734 -15.98 -32.25 -17.93
CA GLU A 734 -15.27 -31.22 -18.67
C GLU A 734 -13.77 -31.47 -18.65
N ALA A 735 -13.21 -31.87 -17.49
CA ALA A 735 -11.81 -32.30 -17.38
C ALA A 735 -11.49 -33.44 -18.36
N SER A 736 -12.37 -34.44 -18.50
CA SER A 736 -12.21 -35.56 -19.43
C SER A 736 -12.22 -35.13 -20.91
N GLN A 737 -13.14 -34.22 -21.25
CA GLN A 737 -13.23 -33.67 -22.61
C GLN A 737 -11.97 -32.87 -22.96
N LEU A 738 -11.53 -31.99 -22.05
CA LEU A 738 -10.30 -31.22 -22.22
C LEU A 738 -9.05 -32.10 -22.23
N ALA A 739 -9.03 -33.21 -21.48
CA ALA A 739 -7.93 -34.17 -21.51
C ALA A 739 -7.80 -34.84 -22.88
N SER A 740 -8.92 -35.20 -23.49
CA SER A 740 -8.96 -35.76 -24.85
C SER A 740 -8.51 -34.72 -25.89
N GLU A 741 -8.95 -33.47 -25.75
CA GLU A 741 -8.53 -32.35 -26.61
C GLU A 741 -7.02 -32.06 -26.48
N ALA A 742 -6.50 -31.95 -25.25
CA ALA A 742 -5.09 -31.71 -24.98
C ALA A 742 -4.21 -32.85 -25.54
N TRP A 743 -4.65 -34.10 -25.43
CA TRP A 743 -3.94 -35.24 -26.01
C TRP A 743 -3.93 -35.21 -27.54
N ALA A 744 -5.06 -34.93 -28.17
CA ALA A 744 -5.13 -34.78 -29.63
C ALA A 744 -4.26 -33.61 -30.15
N LEU A 745 -4.19 -32.49 -29.41
CA LEU A 745 -3.30 -31.38 -29.72
C LEU A 745 -1.83 -31.79 -29.63
N ALA A 746 -1.45 -32.55 -28.60
CA ALA A 746 -0.10 -33.05 -28.44
C ALA A 746 0.30 -34.02 -29.57
N GLU A 747 -0.58 -34.98 -29.91
CA GLU A 747 -0.36 -35.93 -31.01
C GLU A 747 -0.22 -35.21 -32.35
N ALA A 748 -1.06 -34.20 -32.62
CA ALA A 748 -1.03 -33.45 -33.88
C ALA A 748 0.22 -32.57 -34.05
N LEU A 749 0.96 -32.28 -32.98
CA LEU A 749 2.19 -31.48 -33.02
C LEU A 749 3.44 -32.32 -33.33
N GLU A 750 3.36 -33.65 -33.17
CA GLU A 750 4.49 -34.58 -33.33
C GLU A 750 5.75 -34.20 -32.51
N ASP A 751 5.57 -33.44 -31.42
CA ASP A 751 6.64 -33.02 -30.50
C ASP A 751 6.68 -33.96 -29.29
N ALA A 752 7.71 -34.81 -29.23
CA ALA A 752 7.90 -35.76 -28.15
C ALA A 752 8.09 -35.09 -26.78
N ASN A 753 8.75 -33.93 -26.73
CA ASN A 753 9.01 -33.23 -25.47
C ASN A 753 7.72 -32.61 -24.91
N LEU A 754 6.92 -31.99 -25.80
CA LEU A 754 5.64 -31.43 -25.42
C LEU A 754 4.63 -32.53 -25.04
N THR A 755 4.55 -33.60 -25.81
CA THR A 755 3.65 -34.74 -25.53
C THR A 755 3.95 -35.35 -24.17
N VAL A 756 5.23 -35.56 -23.85
CA VAL A 756 5.64 -36.06 -22.53
C VAL A 756 5.27 -35.06 -21.43
N GLY A 757 5.52 -33.76 -21.61
CA GLY A 757 5.22 -32.77 -20.59
C GLY A 757 3.73 -32.50 -20.34
N LEU A 758 2.89 -32.59 -21.37
CA LEU A 758 1.42 -32.43 -21.27
C LEU A 758 0.71 -33.68 -20.75
N SER A 759 1.42 -34.81 -20.64
CA SER A 759 0.80 -36.10 -20.33
C SER A 759 0.22 -36.19 -18.91
N PHE A 760 0.85 -35.57 -17.92
CA PHE A 760 0.42 -35.70 -16.53
C PHE A 760 -1.00 -35.19 -16.30
N PRO A 761 -1.37 -33.94 -16.70
CA PRO A 761 -2.75 -33.48 -16.58
C PRO A 761 -3.77 -34.38 -17.29
N VAL A 762 -3.42 -34.86 -18.49
CA VAL A 762 -4.30 -35.73 -19.29
C VAL A 762 -4.54 -37.05 -18.57
N ILE A 763 -3.46 -37.71 -18.13
CA ILE A 763 -3.52 -38.99 -17.41
C ILE A 763 -4.29 -38.84 -16.10
N TYR A 764 -4.07 -37.74 -15.37
CA TYR A 764 -4.80 -37.46 -14.13
C TYR A 764 -6.31 -37.36 -14.37
N GLY A 765 -6.74 -36.55 -15.35
CA GLY A 765 -8.16 -36.42 -15.70
C GLY A 765 -8.79 -37.75 -16.15
N GLN A 766 -8.03 -38.61 -16.84
CA GLN A 766 -8.47 -39.95 -17.24
C GLN A 766 -8.61 -40.92 -16.05
N ILE A 767 -7.70 -40.85 -15.06
CA ILE A 767 -7.76 -41.63 -13.82
C ILE A 767 -9.04 -41.27 -13.04
N GLU A 768 -9.29 -39.98 -12.84
CA GLU A 768 -10.48 -39.50 -12.10
C GLU A 768 -11.80 -39.91 -12.78
N CYS A 769 -11.78 -40.16 -14.09
CA CYS A 769 -12.91 -40.65 -14.86
C CYS A 769 -12.95 -42.19 -15.03
N GLY A 770 -12.00 -42.93 -14.46
CA GLY A 770 -11.92 -44.38 -14.56
C GLY A 770 -11.63 -44.93 -15.96
N ARG A 771 -11.02 -44.15 -16.86
CA ARG A 771 -10.71 -44.56 -18.25
C ARG A 771 -9.39 -45.33 -18.33
N TRP A 772 -9.31 -46.49 -17.69
CA TRP A 772 -8.06 -47.23 -17.50
C TRP A 772 -7.36 -47.68 -18.78
N CYS A 773 -8.11 -47.95 -19.86
CA CYS A 773 -7.53 -48.25 -21.17
C CYS A 773 -6.80 -47.04 -21.77
N ASP A 774 -7.35 -45.84 -21.59
CA ASP A 774 -6.69 -44.60 -22.03
C ASP A 774 -5.46 -44.30 -21.17
N VAL A 775 -5.55 -44.45 -19.85
CA VAL A 775 -4.41 -44.31 -18.93
C VAL A 775 -3.28 -45.25 -19.36
N LEU A 776 -3.57 -46.54 -19.61
CA LEU A 776 -2.59 -47.51 -20.06
C LEU A 776 -1.89 -47.08 -21.35
N ARG A 777 -2.66 -46.61 -22.34
CA ARG A 777 -2.16 -46.16 -23.64
C ARG A 777 -1.30 -44.91 -23.51
N CYS A 778 -1.82 -43.86 -22.88
CA CYS A 778 -1.11 -42.60 -22.71
C CYS A 778 0.18 -42.78 -21.91
N SER A 779 0.14 -43.50 -20.78
CA SER A 779 1.35 -43.77 -19.99
C SER A 779 2.38 -44.59 -20.75
N GLN A 780 1.95 -45.56 -21.58
CA GLN A 780 2.87 -46.31 -22.44
C GLN A 780 3.54 -45.41 -23.48
N THR A 781 2.77 -44.55 -24.16
CA THR A 781 3.30 -43.58 -25.13
C THR A 781 4.34 -42.66 -24.49
N VAL A 782 4.08 -42.17 -23.26
CA VAL A 782 5.05 -41.34 -22.53
C VAL A 782 6.34 -42.10 -22.23
N ILE A 783 6.25 -43.35 -21.80
CA ILE A 783 7.42 -44.18 -21.50
C ILE A 783 8.26 -44.40 -22.75
N ASP A 784 7.62 -44.64 -23.89
CA ASP A 784 8.30 -44.85 -25.17
C ASP A 784 8.94 -43.55 -25.69
N LEU A 785 8.25 -42.41 -25.58
CA LEU A 785 8.76 -41.11 -26.02
C LEU A 785 9.85 -40.54 -25.11
N ALA A 786 9.82 -40.83 -23.81
CA ALA A 786 10.84 -40.41 -22.85
C ALA A 786 12.19 -41.10 -23.10
N ASP A 787 12.19 -42.30 -23.67
CA ASP A 787 13.39 -43.09 -23.99
C ASP A 787 14.39 -43.17 -22.81
N GLY A 788 13.85 -43.31 -21.60
CA GLY A 788 14.65 -43.41 -20.37
C GLY A 788 15.16 -42.09 -19.79
N ASP A 789 14.92 -40.94 -20.43
CA ASP A 789 15.20 -39.62 -19.84
C ASP A 789 14.11 -39.23 -18.83
N PRO A 790 14.42 -39.18 -17.52
CA PRO A 790 13.45 -38.85 -16.50
C PRO A 790 13.01 -37.39 -16.51
N THR A 791 13.74 -36.50 -17.19
CA THR A 791 13.52 -35.05 -17.23
C THR A 791 12.93 -34.54 -18.54
N LYS A 792 12.69 -35.42 -19.51
CA LYS A 792 12.02 -35.03 -20.76
C LYS A 792 10.63 -34.47 -20.45
N GLY A 793 10.29 -33.31 -21.01
CA GLY A 793 9.01 -32.63 -20.77
C GLY A 793 8.86 -32.00 -19.38
N ASN A 794 9.94 -31.72 -18.65
CA ASN A 794 9.91 -31.25 -17.25
C ASN A 794 9.48 -29.77 -17.03
N PHE A 795 8.50 -29.27 -17.77
CA PHE A 795 8.02 -27.88 -17.62
C PHE A 795 6.74 -27.75 -16.77
N LEU A 796 5.99 -28.85 -16.54
CA LEU A 796 4.85 -28.89 -15.61
C LEU A 796 5.15 -29.68 -14.33
N VAL A 797 5.81 -30.83 -14.47
CA VAL A 797 6.21 -31.74 -13.39
C VAL A 797 7.67 -32.14 -13.60
N GLY A 798 8.45 -32.35 -12.53
CA GLY A 798 9.89 -32.56 -12.69
C GLY A 798 10.27 -33.89 -13.36
N SER A 799 9.50 -34.96 -13.13
CA SER A 799 9.67 -36.24 -13.84
C SER A 799 8.37 -36.83 -14.39
N PRO A 800 7.98 -36.47 -15.63
CA PRO A 800 6.83 -37.07 -16.30
C PRO A 800 6.97 -38.59 -16.47
N LEU A 801 8.19 -39.08 -16.73
CA LEU A 801 8.47 -40.51 -16.91
C LEU A 801 8.16 -41.32 -15.65
N ALA A 802 8.55 -40.83 -14.47
CA ALA A 802 8.29 -41.53 -13.22
C ALA A 802 6.78 -41.64 -12.92
N LEU A 803 6.03 -40.56 -13.19
CA LEU A 803 4.57 -40.54 -13.09
C LEU A 803 3.90 -41.45 -14.14
N ALA A 804 4.47 -41.57 -15.34
CA ALA A 804 4.01 -42.50 -16.36
C ALA A 804 4.18 -43.97 -15.94
N PHE A 805 5.29 -44.32 -15.30
CA PHE A 805 5.43 -45.66 -14.69
C PHE A 805 4.38 -45.91 -13.61
N ALA A 806 4.18 -44.96 -12.70
CA ALA A 806 3.19 -45.10 -11.63
C ALA A 806 1.77 -45.31 -12.20
N SER A 807 1.34 -44.44 -13.13
CA SER A 807 0.03 -44.50 -13.78
C SER A 807 -0.17 -45.73 -14.66
N ARG A 808 0.86 -46.19 -15.38
CA ARG A 808 0.81 -47.46 -16.11
C ARG A 808 0.63 -48.65 -15.17
N GLY A 809 1.35 -48.64 -14.04
CA GLY A 809 1.20 -49.64 -12.97
C GLY A 809 -0.23 -49.68 -12.46
N MET A 810 -0.85 -48.51 -12.25
CA MET A 810 -2.26 -48.40 -11.88
C MET A 810 -3.20 -49.01 -12.90
N ALA A 811 -3.10 -48.57 -14.15
CA ALA A 811 -3.94 -49.10 -15.23
C ALA A 811 -3.81 -50.62 -15.37
N ARG A 812 -2.59 -51.17 -15.25
CA ARG A 812 -2.35 -52.61 -15.31
C ARG A 812 -3.08 -53.36 -14.19
N TYR A 813 -3.03 -52.92 -12.94
CA TYR A 813 -3.77 -53.62 -11.89
C TYR A 813 -5.29 -53.36 -11.95
N PHE A 814 -5.77 -52.23 -12.47
CA PHE A 814 -7.21 -52.06 -12.68
C PHE A 814 -7.74 -53.04 -13.73
N LEU A 815 -6.95 -53.29 -14.77
CA LEU A 815 -7.25 -54.20 -15.89
C LEU A 815 -6.82 -55.67 -15.65
N GLY A 816 -6.19 -55.99 -14.51
CA GLY A 816 -5.70 -57.34 -14.19
C GLY A 816 -4.53 -57.83 -15.05
N LEU A 817 -3.73 -56.91 -15.59
CA LEU A 817 -2.55 -57.20 -16.40
C LEU A 817 -1.29 -57.39 -15.53
N PRO A 818 -0.36 -58.28 -15.92
CA PRO A 818 0.88 -58.49 -15.17
C PRO A 818 1.84 -57.30 -15.29
N GLY A 819 2.87 -57.25 -14.43
CA GLY A 819 3.95 -56.26 -14.50
C GLY A 819 3.69 -54.95 -13.74
N TRP A 820 2.52 -54.77 -13.14
CA TRP A 820 2.20 -53.61 -12.30
C TRP A 820 3.17 -53.39 -11.12
N PRO A 821 3.71 -54.42 -10.41
CA PRO A 821 4.62 -54.16 -9.28
C PRO A 821 5.97 -53.60 -9.73
N GLU A 822 6.44 -54.03 -10.92
CA GLU A 822 7.71 -53.58 -11.48
C GLU A 822 7.63 -52.12 -11.93
N ASP A 823 6.48 -51.69 -12.46
CA ASP A 823 6.23 -50.29 -12.81
C ASP A 823 6.31 -49.38 -11.59
N LEU A 824 5.62 -49.73 -10.49
CA LEU A 824 5.70 -48.98 -9.23
C LEU A 824 7.14 -48.93 -8.69
N ARG A 825 7.86 -50.05 -8.76
CA ARG A 825 9.26 -50.17 -8.30
C ARG A 825 10.25 -49.35 -9.13
N ARG A 826 9.93 -49.07 -10.40
CA ARG A 826 10.75 -48.21 -11.28
C ARG A 826 10.47 -46.73 -11.06
N GLY A 827 9.20 -46.35 -10.91
CA GLY A 827 8.79 -44.95 -10.74
C GLY A 827 9.31 -44.31 -9.45
N MET A 828 9.20 -44.99 -8.30
CA MET A 828 9.54 -44.38 -7.00
C MET A 828 11.01 -43.96 -6.85
N PRO A 829 12.02 -44.82 -7.13
CA PRO A 829 13.42 -44.43 -7.01
C PRO A 829 13.83 -43.36 -8.03
N MET A 830 13.23 -43.41 -9.23
CA MET A 830 13.47 -42.42 -10.29
C MET A 830 13.02 -41.03 -9.84
N ALA A 831 11.77 -40.90 -9.38
CA ALA A 831 11.23 -39.62 -8.93
C ALA A 831 12.00 -39.04 -7.74
N ARG A 832 12.45 -39.90 -6.80
CA ARG A 832 13.22 -39.50 -5.62
C ARG A 832 14.54 -38.80 -5.95
N GLN A 833 15.12 -39.08 -7.12
CA GLN A 833 16.39 -38.49 -7.56
C GLN A 833 16.21 -37.16 -8.31
N ILE A 834 14.99 -36.84 -8.76
CA ILE A 834 14.73 -35.65 -9.58
C ILE A 834 14.29 -34.47 -8.70
N ASP A 835 13.13 -34.58 -8.06
CA ASP A 835 12.60 -33.49 -7.23
C ASP A 835 11.58 -34.00 -6.17
N PRO A 836 11.45 -33.27 -5.04
CA PRO A 836 10.46 -33.56 -3.99
C PRO A 836 9.02 -33.76 -4.46
N ALA A 837 8.54 -32.94 -5.39
CA ALA A 837 7.14 -32.93 -5.80
C ALA A 837 6.80 -34.15 -6.67
N SER A 838 7.67 -34.50 -7.63
CA SER A 838 7.50 -35.73 -8.43
C SER A 838 7.54 -36.99 -7.58
N TYR A 839 8.44 -37.05 -6.59
CA TYR A 839 8.50 -38.19 -5.67
C TYR A 839 7.21 -38.33 -4.87
N ALA A 840 6.72 -37.22 -4.32
CA ALA A 840 5.46 -37.22 -3.59
C ALA A 840 4.26 -37.58 -4.49
N GLY A 841 4.19 -37.07 -5.73
CA GLY A 841 3.15 -37.45 -6.69
C GLY A 841 3.14 -38.95 -7.00
N VAL A 842 4.31 -39.56 -7.26
CA VAL A 842 4.42 -41.00 -7.51
C VAL A 842 4.01 -41.85 -6.30
N VAL A 843 4.42 -41.46 -5.09
CA VAL A 843 4.04 -42.14 -3.85
C VAL A 843 2.53 -42.02 -3.61
N GLY A 844 1.96 -40.82 -3.80
CA GLY A 844 0.53 -40.59 -3.70
C GLY A 844 -0.26 -41.48 -4.67
N TYR A 845 0.10 -41.49 -5.96
CA TYR A 845 -0.56 -42.36 -6.96
C TYR A 845 -0.48 -43.85 -6.61
N ALA A 846 0.69 -44.31 -6.15
CA ALA A 846 0.86 -45.71 -5.80
C ALA A 846 -0.04 -46.14 -4.62
N TYR A 847 -0.10 -45.35 -3.55
CA TYR A 847 -0.72 -45.78 -2.30
C TYR A 847 -2.15 -45.28 -2.09
N LEU A 848 -2.52 -44.09 -2.61
CA LEU A 848 -3.87 -43.54 -2.47
C LEU A 848 -4.92 -44.44 -3.11
N LEU A 849 -4.59 -45.04 -4.26
CA LEU A 849 -5.44 -46.04 -4.90
C LEU A 849 -5.05 -47.47 -4.47
N GLY A 850 -3.75 -47.77 -4.37
CA GLY A 850 -3.29 -49.13 -4.13
C GLY A 850 -3.79 -49.76 -2.82
N ILE A 851 -3.88 -48.98 -1.73
CA ILE A 851 -4.30 -49.52 -0.42
C ILE A 851 -5.83 -49.64 -0.31
N PRO A 852 -6.64 -48.58 -0.55
CA PRO A 852 -8.10 -48.70 -0.43
C PRO A 852 -8.71 -49.74 -1.34
N PHE A 853 -8.13 -49.97 -2.53
CA PHE A 853 -8.58 -51.00 -3.46
C PHE A 853 -8.07 -52.40 -3.14
N GLY A 854 -7.21 -52.59 -2.14
CA GLY A 854 -6.71 -53.90 -1.73
C GLY A 854 -5.59 -54.48 -2.60
N VAL A 855 -4.94 -53.68 -3.45
CA VAL A 855 -3.80 -54.11 -4.27
C VAL A 855 -2.53 -54.20 -3.42
N LEU A 856 -2.28 -53.19 -2.60
CA LEU A 856 -1.16 -53.08 -1.69
C LEU A 856 -1.63 -53.28 -0.24
N ARG A 857 -0.75 -53.84 0.59
CA ARG A 857 -1.00 -53.96 2.03
C ARG A 857 -0.52 -52.69 2.75
N PRO A 858 -1.25 -52.19 3.77
CA PRO A 858 -0.76 -51.11 4.63
C PRO A 858 0.26 -51.65 5.65
N ASP A 859 1.39 -52.17 5.17
CA ASP A 859 2.47 -52.63 6.03
C ASP A 859 3.38 -51.46 6.48
N ASP A 860 4.30 -51.74 7.40
CA ASP A 860 5.16 -50.70 7.97
C ASP A 860 6.06 -50.06 6.91
N ARG A 861 6.43 -50.83 5.88
CA ARG A 861 7.21 -50.34 4.75
C ARG A 861 6.40 -49.33 3.91
N ALA A 862 5.12 -49.60 3.65
CA ALA A 862 4.25 -48.67 2.95
C ALA A 862 4.07 -47.37 3.74
N LEU A 863 3.86 -47.46 5.07
CA LEU A 863 3.76 -46.29 5.94
C LEU A 863 5.06 -45.47 5.98
N ASP A 864 6.21 -46.11 6.14
CA ASP A 864 7.53 -45.44 6.15
C ASP A 864 7.78 -44.66 4.84
N GLU A 865 7.38 -45.22 3.70
CA GLU A 865 7.51 -44.58 2.40
C GLU A 865 6.57 -43.36 2.28
N ILE A 866 5.30 -43.50 2.69
CA ILE A 866 4.31 -42.41 2.67
C ILE A 866 4.73 -41.28 3.63
N GLU A 867 5.15 -41.59 4.86
CA GLU A 867 5.61 -40.60 5.84
C GLU A 867 6.94 -39.94 5.42
N GLY A 868 7.82 -40.69 4.76
CA GLY A 868 9.02 -40.15 4.13
C GLY A 868 8.70 -39.12 3.07
N ALA A 869 7.74 -39.43 2.18
CA ALA A 869 7.29 -38.51 1.14
C ALA A 869 6.56 -37.29 1.71
N LEU A 870 5.72 -37.45 2.75
CA LEU A 870 5.04 -36.34 3.42
C LEU A 870 6.03 -35.32 4.00
N ARG A 871 7.04 -35.79 4.73
CA ARG A 871 8.09 -34.92 5.30
C ARG A 871 8.87 -34.16 4.25
N ILE A 872 9.05 -34.74 3.07
CA ILE A 872 9.71 -34.09 1.93
C ILE A 872 8.79 -33.01 1.34
N ALA A 873 7.51 -33.34 1.13
CA ALA A 873 6.50 -32.42 0.60
C ALA A 873 6.29 -31.19 1.51
N GLU A 874 6.18 -31.39 2.83
CA GLU A 874 5.96 -30.31 3.81
C GLU A 874 7.11 -29.31 3.86
N ARG A 875 8.33 -29.70 3.49
CA ARG A 875 9.49 -28.80 3.40
C ARG A 875 9.54 -27.99 2.10
N SER A 876 8.81 -28.43 1.07
CA SER A 876 8.82 -27.80 -0.26
C SER A 876 7.68 -26.81 -0.50
N SER A 877 6.75 -26.62 0.45
CA SER A 877 5.66 -25.62 0.42
C SER A 877 4.67 -25.71 -0.75
N ASP A 878 4.41 -26.91 -1.29
CA ASP A 878 3.33 -27.15 -2.27
C ASP A 878 2.10 -27.78 -1.58
N ASP A 879 1.11 -26.94 -1.26
CA ASP A 879 -0.08 -27.34 -0.47
C ASP A 879 -0.91 -28.44 -1.14
N VAL A 880 -0.94 -28.50 -2.47
CA VAL A 880 -1.73 -29.50 -3.23
C VAL A 880 -1.14 -30.89 -3.05
N VAL A 881 0.19 -31.01 -3.17
CA VAL A 881 0.91 -32.28 -3.04
C VAL A 881 0.90 -32.77 -1.58
N VAL A 882 0.99 -31.84 -0.62
CA VAL A 882 0.88 -32.14 0.82
C VAL A 882 -0.50 -32.70 1.15
N GLY A 883 -1.58 -32.06 0.67
CA GLY A 883 -2.94 -32.52 0.86
C GLY A 883 -3.15 -33.95 0.31
N PHE A 884 -2.64 -34.20 -0.90
CA PHE A 884 -2.73 -35.49 -1.57
C PHE A 884 -2.00 -36.62 -0.82
N ILE A 885 -0.78 -36.39 -0.33
CA ILE A 885 -0.06 -37.40 0.47
C ILE A 885 -0.70 -37.59 1.86
N ARG A 886 -1.19 -36.53 2.50
CA ARG A 886 -1.91 -36.68 3.77
C ARG A 886 -3.15 -37.54 3.61
N ALA A 887 -3.88 -37.39 2.50
CA ALA A 887 -4.99 -38.28 2.15
C ALA A 887 -4.53 -39.74 2.06
N ALA A 888 -3.44 -40.03 1.34
CA ALA A 888 -2.87 -41.38 1.24
C ALA A 888 -2.46 -41.96 2.61
N LEU A 889 -1.80 -41.17 3.46
CA LEU A 889 -1.42 -41.59 4.81
C LEU A 889 -2.64 -41.87 5.69
N SER A 890 -3.66 -41.01 5.63
CA SER A 890 -4.88 -41.17 6.42
C SER A 890 -5.60 -42.47 6.06
N LEU A 891 -5.74 -42.77 4.77
CA LEU A 891 -6.36 -44.00 4.27
C LEU A 891 -5.51 -45.24 4.60
N ALA A 892 -4.17 -45.15 4.50
CA ALA A 892 -3.28 -46.24 4.89
C ALA A 892 -3.45 -46.61 6.37
N LEU A 893 -3.44 -45.61 7.26
CA LEU A 893 -3.61 -45.79 8.70
C LEU A 893 -5.00 -46.32 9.07
N MET A 894 -6.07 -45.85 8.43
CA MET A 894 -7.43 -46.36 8.64
C MET A 894 -7.64 -47.80 8.15
N ASN A 895 -6.70 -48.37 7.38
CA ASN A 895 -6.72 -49.79 6.99
C ASN A 895 -5.78 -50.68 7.84
N ARG A 896 -5.17 -50.13 8.90
CA ARG A 896 -4.39 -50.89 9.89
C ARG A 896 -5.29 -51.61 10.89
N GLN A 897 -4.75 -52.63 11.54
CA GLN A 897 -5.48 -53.42 12.53
C GLN A 897 -5.47 -52.76 13.92
N GLU A 898 -4.41 -52.03 14.26
CA GLU A 898 -4.26 -51.41 15.58
C GLU A 898 -5.17 -50.18 15.74
N ALA A 899 -5.91 -50.12 16.86
CA ALA A 899 -6.85 -49.03 17.12
C ALA A 899 -6.16 -47.65 17.16
N ALA A 900 -4.98 -47.55 17.78
CA ALA A 900 -4.24 -46.28 17.88
C ALA A 900 -3.83 -45.72 16.51
N GLU A 901 -3.44 -46.61 15.57
CA GLU A 901 -3.11 -46.21 14.20
C GLU A 901 -4.35 -45.74 13.44
N ARG A 902 -5.49 -46.45 13.58
CA ARG A 902 -6.77 -46.02 12.98
C ARG A 902 -7.26 -44.69 13.53
N ASP A 903 -7.12 -44.45 14.83
CA ASP A 903 -7.46 -43.17 15.48
C ASP A 903 -6.63 -42.01 14.88
N ARG A 904 -5.31 -42.21 14.70
CA ARG A 904 -4.43 -41.26 14.04
C ARG A 904 -4.85 -41.02 12.58
N GLY A 905 -5.16 -42.08 11.85
CA GLY A 905 -5.66 -42.00 10.48
C GLY A 905 -6.93 -41.16 10.36
N GLN A 906 -7.89 -41.37 11.26
CA GLN A 906 -9.14 -40.61 11.30
C GLN A 906 -8.90 -39.11 11.57
N GLN A 907 -8.04 -38.77 12.54
CA GLN A 907 -7.70 -37.37 12.84
C GLN A 907 -7.09 -36.67 11.62
N LEU A 908 -6.18 -37.35 10.92
CA LEU A 908 -5.60 -36.85 9.68
C LEU A 908 -6.66 -36.67 8.57
N ALA A 909 -7.57 -37.63 8.42
CA ALA A 909 -8.65 -37.57 7.43
C ALA A 909 -9.61 -36.39 7.67
N VAL A 910 -9.93 -36.05 8.93
CA VAL A 910 -10.72 -34.85 9.25
C VAL A 910 -10.01 -33.58 8.81
N GLY A 911 -8.71 -33.47 9.10
CA GLY A 911 -7.90 -32.33 8.64
C GLY A 911 -7.81 -32.24 7.10
N VAL A 912 -7.67 -33.38 6.42
CA VAL A 912 -7.69 -33.44 4.94
C VAL A 912 -9.03 -32.95 4.40
N ARG A 913 -10.15 -33.40 4.97
CA ARG A 913 -11.50 -32.96 4.59
C ARG A 913 -11.69 -31.44 4.74
N GLU A 914 -11.28 -30.87 5.86
CA GLU A 914 -11.36 -29.42 6.08
C GLU A 914 -10.51 -28.63 5.09
N VAL A 915 -9.30 -29.10 4.79
CA VAL A 915 -8.40 -28.47 3.81
C VAL A 915 -9.00 -28.54 2.40
N PHE A 916 -9.48 -29.71 1.96
CA PHE A 916 -10.07 -29.88 0.62
C PHE A 916 -11.30 -28.98 0.44
N LEU A 917 -12.16 -28.87 1.46
CA LEU A 917 -13.34 -28.01 1.41
C LEU A 917 -13.02 -26.51 1.49
N SER A 918 -12.10 -26.11 2.37
CA SER A 918 -11.77 -24.69 2.57
C SER A 918 -10.90 -24.11 1.46
N GLN A 919 -10.03 -24.93 0.86
CA GLN A 919 -9.10 -24.52 -0.19
C GLN A 919 -9.58 -24.91 -1.61
N GLY A 920 -10.61 -25.76 -1.72
CA GLY A 920 -11.21 -26.16 -2.99
C GLY A 920 -10.31 -27.01 -3.89
N HIS A 921 -9.34 -27.75 -3.33
CA HIS A 921 -8.45 -28.65 -4.07
C HIS A 921 -8.71 -30.12 -3.74
N ASN A 922 -8.39 -31.03 -4.68
CA ASN A 922 -8.59 -32.47 -4.56
C ASN A 922 -10.02 -32.86 -4.09
N VAL A 923 -11.02 -32.03 -4.39
CA VAL A 923 -12.42 -32.29 -4.00
C VAL A 923 -12.92 -33.59 -4.64
N CYS A 924 -12.35 -33.96 -5.79
CA CYS A 924 -12.62 -35.22 -6.46
C CYS A 924 -12.27 -36.48 -5.61
N ASP A 925 -11.33 -36.36 -4.67
CA ASP A 925 -10.90 -37.42 -3.74
C ASP A 925 -11.71 -37.42 -2.43
N LEU A 926 -12.50 -36.38 -2.17
CA LEU A 926 -13.27 -36.25 -0.93
C LEU A 926 -14.23 -37.43 -0.68
N PRO A 927 -14.92 -38.01 -1.68
CA PRO A 927 -15.83 -39.13 -1.46
C PRO A 927 -15.18 -40.34 -0.77
N VAL A 928 -13.93 -40.68 -1.10
CA VAL A 928 -13.27 -41.82 -0.43
C VAL A 928 -12.89 -41.47 1.01
N ILE A 929 -12.47 -40.24 1.28
CA ILE A 929 -12.18 -39.77 2.64
C ILE A 929 -13.44 -39.82 3.51
N GLU A 930 -14.57 -39.31 2.99
CA GLU A 930 -15.84 -39.31 3.70
C GLU A 930 -16.35 -40.73 3.98
N ALA A 931 -16.23 -41.63 3.00
CA ALA A 931 -16.65 -43.02 3.19
C ALA A 931 -15.82 -43.75 4.25
N TYR A 932 -14.50 -43.54 4.30
CA TYR A 932 -13.65 -44.16 5.32
C TYR A 932 -13.84 -43.53 6.70
N LEU A 933 -14.09 -42.21 6.79
CA LEU A 933 -14.49 -41.56 8.04
C LEU A 933 -15.80 -42.13 8.58
N ALA A 934 -16.81 -42.30 7.72
CA ALA A 934 -18.09 -42.92 8.08
C ALA A 934 -17.92 -44.39 8.51
N ARG A 935 -17.06 -45.15 7.81
CA ARG A 935 -16.72 -46.53 8.19
C ARG A 935 -16.11 -46.59 9.60
N GLU A 936 -15.15 -45.74 9.92
CA GLU A 936 -14.57 -45.70 11.27
C GLU A 936 -15.60 -45.27 12.32
N GLN A 937 -16.51 -44.34 12.00
CA GLN A 937 -17.62 -43.93 12.89
C GLN A 937 -18.55 -45.11 13.23
N ALA A 938 -18.86 -45.95 12.24
CA ALA A 938 -19.70 -47.14 12.42
C ALA A 938 -19.10 -48.15 13.43
N THR A 939 -17.77 -48.20 13.55
CA THR A 939 -17.10 -49.11 14.50
C THR A 939 -17.21 -48.66 15.96
N ARG A 940 -17.50 -47.38 16.23
CA ARG A 940 -17.38 -46.80 17.58
C ARG A 940 -18.70 -46.54 18.31
N ALA A 941 -19.78 -46.12 17.64
CA ALA A 941 -21.08 -45.94 18.32
C ALA A 941 -22.30 -45.72 17.40
N ASP A 942 -22.16 -45.05 16.25
CA ASP A 942 -23.31 -44.59 15.45
C ASP A 942 -23.33 -45.22 14.04
N ARG A 943 -23.89 -46.43 13.96
CA ARG A 943 -23.99 -47.18 12.70
C ARG A 943 -25.05 -46.58 11.76
N ASP A 944 -26.11 -45.99 12.29
CA ASP A 944 -27.22 -45.47 11.48
C ASP A 944 -26.81 -44.17 10.76
N GLU A 945 -26.13 -43.26 11.48
CA GLU A 945 -25.58 -42.05 10.87
C GLU A 945 -24.49 -42.38 9.84
N ALA A 946 -23.59 -43.31 10.18
CA ALA A 946 -22.54 -43.75 9.25
C ALA A 946 -23.09 -44.35 7.95
N ILE A 947 -24.13 -45.19 8.04
CA ILE A 947 -24.80 -45.75 6.85
C ILE A 947 -25.47 -44.65 6.03
N ALA A 948 -26.11 -43.66 6.68
CA ALA A 948 -26.71 -42.52 5.97
C ALA A 948 -25.65 -41.71 5.19
N LEU A 949 -24.49 -41.47 5.79
CA LEU A 949 -23.35 -40.83 5.12
C LEU A 949 -22.84 -41.66 3.94
N LEU A 950 -22.59 -42.96 4.15
CA LEU A 950 -22.12 -43.87 3.10
C LEU A 950 -23.10 -43.96 1.90
N ARG A 951 -24.40 -43.95 2.15
CA ARG A 951 -25.43 -43.86 1.09
C ARG A 951 -25.33 -42.55 0.31
N ALA A 952 -25.27 -41.42 1.02
CA ALA A 952 -25.19 -40.11 0.39
C ALA A 952 -23.92 -39.98 -0.48
N THR A 953 -22.77 -40.44 0.03
CA THR A 953 -21.52 -40.51 -0.72
C THR A 953 -21.63 -41.44 -1.93
N GLY A 954 -22.24 -42.63 -1.76
CA GLY A 954 -22.50 -43.58 -2.84
C GLY A 954 -23.37 -43.03 -3.96
N ASP A 955 -24.44 -42.31 -3.61
CA ASP A 955 -25.34 -41.67 -4.57
C ASP A 955 -24.68 -40.47 -5.29
N HIS A 956 -23.76 -39.77 -4.62
CA HIS A 956 -22.95 -38.71 -5.24
C HIS A 956 -21.99 -39.29 -6.29
N VAL A 957 -21.17 -40.28 -5.93
CA VAL A 957 -20.22 -40.90 -6.89
C VAL A 957 -20.95 -41.60 -8.05
N PHE A 958 -22.15 -42.13 -7.82
CA PHE A 958 -22.99 -42.67 -8.89
C PHE A 958 -23.45 -41.59 -9.87
N ARG A 959 -24.02 -40.48 -9.38
CA ARG A 959 -24.52 -39.37 -10.22
C ARG A 959 -23.43 -38.73 -11.08
N ASP A 960 -22.20 -38.69 -10.57
CA ASP A 960 -21.06 -38.11 -11.29
C ASP A 960 -20.37 -39.09 -12.24
N GLY A 961 -20.80 -40.35 -12.29
CA GLY A 961 -20.20 -41.38 -13.15
C GLY A 961 -18.88 -41.95 -12.61
N ARG A 962 -18.56 -41.72 -11.33
CA ARG A 962 -17.35 -42.21 -10.65
C ARG A 962 -17.50 -43.58 -10.00
N LEU A 963 -18.56 -44.32 -10.35
CA LEU A 963 -18.85 -45.59 -9.69
C LEU A 963 -17.71 -46.63 -9.85
N LEU A 964 -16.89 -46.50 -10.91
CA LEU A 964 -15.77 -47.38 -11.22
C LEU A 964 -14.40 -46.95 -10.67
N LEU A 965 -14.31 -45.75 -10.07
CA LEU A 965 -13.15 -45.32 -9.29
C LEU A 965 -13.56 -45.40 -7.81
N TRP A 966 -13.87 -44.28 -7.16
CA TRP A 966 -14.17 -44.24 -5.73
C TRP A 966 -15.46 -44.99 -5.35
N GLY A 967 -16.38 -45.22 -6.28
CA GLY A 967 -17.58 -46.00 -6.02
C GLY A 967 -17.35 -47.46 -5.60
N ILE A 968 -16.25 -48.09 -6.02
CA ILE A 968 -15.91 -49.46 -5.64
C ILE A 968 -15.66 -49.56 -4.11
N PRO A 969 -14.68 -48.85 -3.53
CA PRO A 969 -14.43 -48.91 -2.09
C PRO A 969 -15.57 -48.29 -1.25
N VAL A 970 -16.28 -47.26 -1.75
CA VAL A 970 -17.47 -46.70 -1.07
C VAL A 970 -18.57 -47.74 -0.95
N THR A 971 -18.87 -48.47 -2.05
CA THR A 971 -19.85 -49.57 -2.03
C THR A 971 -19.42 -50.68 -1.09
N GLY A 972 -18.11 -50.99 -1.08
CA GLY A 972 -17.55 -51.95 -0.14
C GLY A 972 -17.78 -51.57 1.32
N ALA A 973 -17.48 -50.33 1.70
CA ALA A 973 -17.69 -49.82 3.05
C ALA A 973 -19.18 -49.83 3.44
N LEU A 974 -20.08 -49.43 2.52
CA LEU A 974 -21.53 -49.48 2.75
C LEU A 974 -22.02 -50.92 2.99
N VAL A 975 -21.66 -51.84 2.10
CA VAL A 975 -22.05 -53.25 2.18
C VAL A 975 -21.54 -53.89 3.47
N GLU A 976 -20.26 -53.71 3.80
CA GLU A 976 -19.68 -54.26 5.04
C GLU A 976 -20.40 -53.71 6.28
N THR A 977 -20.67 -52.40 6.31
CA THR A 977 -21.35 -51.77 7.46
C THR A 977 -22.80 -52.22 7.61
N LEU A 978 -23.54 -52.40 6.50
CA LEU A 978 -24.90 -52.94 6.50
C LEU A 978 -24.92 -54.39 7.00
N LEU A 979 -24.03 -55.24 6.47
CA LEU A 979 -23.96 -56.64 6.86
C LEU A 979 -23.53 -56.83 8.34
N ASP A 980 -22.68 -55.93 8.86
CA ASP A 980 -22.27 -55.92 10.27
C ASP A 980 -23.35 -55.36 11.21
N ARG A 981 -24.25 -54.49 10.73
CA ARG A 981 -25.41 -54.01 11.49
C ARG A 981 -26.49 -55.09 11.60
N GLY A 982 -26.82 -55.74 10.49
CA GLY A 982 -27.73 -56.89 10.45
C GLY A 982 -29.18 -56.59 10.81
N ALA A 983 -29.66 -55.37 10.55
CA ALA A 983 -31.07 -55.00 10.74
C ALA A 983 -31.97 -55.54 9.61
N ASP A 984 -33.29 -55.52 9.84
CA ASP A 984 -34.28 -55.94 8.83
C ASP A 984 -34.16 -55.07 7.56
N GLY A 985 -33.81 -55.71 6.44
CA GLY A 985 -33.61 -55.05 5.13
C GLY A 985 -32.15 -54.81 4.72
N ASP A 986 -31.19 -54.92 5.64
CA ASP A 986 -29.78 -54.58 5.39
C ASP A 986 -29.15 -55.46 4.30
N VAL A 987 -29.47 -56.75 4.31
CA VAL A 987 -29.00 -57.69 3.28
C VAL A 987 -29.53 -57.34 1.90
N ALA A 988 -30.82 -56.97 1.80
CA ALA A 988 -31.42 -56.59 0.53
C ALA A 988 -30.82 -55.30 -0.02
N GLU A 989 -30.62 -54.31 0.85
CA GLU A 989 -29.95 -53.06 0.47
C GLU A 989 -28.49 -53.27 0.06
N ALA A 990 -27.75 -54.14 0.78
CA ALA A 990 -26.40 -54.51 0.40
C ALA A 990 -26.35 -55.17 -0.98
N GLU A 991 -27.33 -56.03 -1.31
CA GLU A 991 -27.46 -56.62 -2.65
C GLU A 991 -27.80 -55.59 -3.72
N ASP A 992 -28.69 -54.64 -3.44
CA ASP A 992 -29.01 -53.53 -4.37
C ASP A 992 -27.77 -52.67 -4.66
N ALA A 993 -26.95 -52.40 -3.65
CA ALA A 993 -25.68 -51.69 -3.82
C ALA A 993 -24.67 -52.49 -4.67
N ILE A 994 -24.57 -53.81 -4.44
CA ILE A 994 -23.72 -54.72 -5.22
C ILE A 994 -24.17 -54.76 -6.69
N GLU A 995 -25.48 -54.88 -6.95
CA GLU A 995 -26.00 -54.94 -8.32
C GLU A 995 -25.89 -53.60 -9.03
N ARG A 996 -26.03 -52.47 -8.31
CA ARG A 996 -25.74 -51.15 -8.85
C ARG A 996 -24.29 -51.03 -9.32
N LEU A 997 -23.33 -51.55 -8.54
CA LEU A 997 -21.93 -51.61 -8.93
C LEU A 997 -21.69 -52.56 -10.11
N ALA A 998 -22.36 -53.72 -10.14
CA ALA A 998 -22.25 -54.68 -11.22
C ALA A 998 -22.80 -54.15 -12.55
N ALA A 999 -23.86 -53.32 -12.50
CA ALA A 999 -24.50 -52.71 -13.65
C ALA A 999 -23.72 -51.50 -14.24
N ALA A 1000 -22.69 -51.00 -13.56
CA ALA A 1000 -21.89 -49.90 -14.09
C ALA A 1000 -21.16 -50.30 -15.37
N SER A 1001 -21.39 -49.52 -16.43
CA SER A 1001 -20.72 -49.68 -17.72
C SER A 1001 -19.25 -49.33 -17.58
N ALA A 1002 -18.38 -50.32 -17.82
CA ALA A 1002 -16.93 -50.16 -17.90
C ALA A 1002 -16.48 -50.41 -19.34
N ASP A 1003 -15.36 -49.80 -19.75
CA ASP A 1003 -14.60 -50.31 -20.90
C ASP A 1003 -14.26 -51.79 -20.63
N GLU A 1004 -14.27 -52.65 -21.65
CA GLU A 1004 -14.22 -54.11 -21.50
C GLU A 1004 -13.18 -54.60 -20.45
N GLY A 1005 -13.62 -55.42 -19.49
CA GLY A 1005 -12.73 -56.20 -18.62
C GLY A 1005 -12.14 -55.52 -17.39
N LEU A 1006 -12.91 -54.72 -16.63
CA LEU A 1006 -12.44 -54.12 -15.37
C LEU A 1006 -12.33 -55.14 -14.22
N VAL A 1007 -11.18 -55.82 -14.15
CA VAL A 1007 -10.88 -56.87 -13.15
C VAL A 1007 -10.98 -56.37 -11.71
N MET A 1008 -10.64 -55.10 -11.45
CA MET A 1008 -10.78 -54.51 -10.11
C MET A 1008 -12.22 -54.49 -9.60
N ARG A 1009 -13.19 -54.18 -10.46
CA ARG A 1009 -14.61 -54.27 -10.08
C ARG A 1009 -14.99 -55.72 -9.81
N ASP A 1010 -14.57 -56.63 -10.67
CA ASP A 1010 -14.97 -58.04 -10.60
C ASP A 1010 -14.43 -58.73 -9.33
N ILE A 1011 -13.22 -58.40 -8.87
CA ILE A 1011 -12.67 -58.94 -7.61
C ILE A 1011 -13.43 -58.44 -6.39
N TRP A 1012 -13.82 -57.16 -6.37
CA TRP A 1012 -14.65 -56.60 -5.32
C TRP A 1012 -16.05 -57.20 -5.32
N LEU A 1013 -16.69 -57.38 -6.49
CA LEU A 1013 -17.99 -58.04 -6.59
C LEU A 1013 -17.96 -59.48 -6.07
N LEU A 1014 -16.91 -60.25 -6.35
CA LEU A 1014 -16.74 -61.60 -5.79
C LEU A 1014 -16.68 -61.58 -4.25
N ARG A 1015 -15.90 -60.65 -3.69
CA ARG A 1015 -15.77 -60.47 -2.23
C ARG A 1015 -17.11 -60.09 -1.59
N LEU A 1016 -17.78 -59.05 -2.10
CA LEU A 1016 -19.02 -58.53 -1.52
C LEU A 1016 -20.17 -59.55 -1.64
N ARG A 1017 -20.26 -60.27 -2.76
CA ARG A 1017 -21.24 -61.35 -2.93
C ARG A 1017 -20.98 -62.55 -2.01
N ALA A 1018 -19.71 -62.84 -1.68
CA ALA A 1018 -19.39 -63.84 -0.67
C ALA A 1018 -19.85 -63.39 0.72
N LEU A 1019 -19.56 -62.15 1.13
CA LEU A 1019 -20.01 -61.61 2.43
C LEU A 1019 -21.55 -61.60 2.55
N SER A 1020 -22.26 -61.18 1.51
CA SER A 1020 -23.74 -61.24 1.45
C SER A 1020 -24.28 -62.67 1.56
N ALA A 1021 -23.64 -63.65 0.92
CA ALA A 1021 -24.03 -65.06 1.03
C ALA A 1021 -23.86 -65.61 2.46
N ARG A 1022 -22.77 -65.22 3.14
CA ARG A 1022 -22.54 -65.57 4.55
C ARG A 1022 -23.64 -65.01 5.45
N SER A 1023 -24.01 -63.75 5.27
CA SER A 1023 -25.06 -63.09 6.08
C SER A 1023 -26.45 -63.71 5.88
N ARG A 1024 -26.72 -64.28 4.69
CA ARG A 1024 -27.94 -65.06 4.41
C ARG A 1024 -27.94 -66.49 4.95
N GLY A 1025 -26.81 -66.99 5.43
CA GLY A 1025 -26.64 -68.40 5.81
C GLY A 1025 -26.54 -69.36 4.62
N ASP A 1026 -26.27 -68.89 3.40
CA ASP A 1026 -26.00 -69.74 2.23
C ASP A 1026 -24.53 -70.19 2.22
N GLU A 1027 -24.24 -71.19 3.04
CA GLU A 1027 -22.90 -71.76 3.23
C GLU A 1027 -22.27 -72.34 1.96
N ALA A 1028 -23.09 -72.84 1.03
CA ALA A 1028 -22.59 -73.40 -0.22
C ALA A 1028 -22.10 -72.28 -1.15
N ALA A 1029 -22.92 -71.25 -1.33
CA ALA A 1029 -22.55 -70.12 -2.18
C ALA A 1029 -21.49 -69.22 -1.54
N TYR A 1030 -21.43 -69.14 -0.20
CA TYR A 1030 -20.33 -68.48 0.51
C TYR A 1030 -18.98 -69.15 0.19
N ARG A 1031 -18.89 -70.47 0.35
CA ARG A 1031 -17.64 -71.22 0.10
C ARG A 1031 -17.18 -71.11 -1.36
N ASP A 1032 -18.07 -71.32 -2.32
CA ASP A 1032 -17.75 -71.20 -3.75
C ASP A 1032 -17.19 -69.81 -4.08
N ARG A 1033 -17.90 -68.74 -3.68
CA ARG A 1033 -17.48 -67.37 -3.97
C ARG A 1033 -16.20 -66.97 -3.24
N ARG A 1034 -16.04 -67.37 -1.97
CA ARG A 1034 -14.81 -67.13 -1.18
C ARG A 1034 -13.59 -67.78 -1.84
N ASP A 1035 -13.72 -69.03 -2.29
CA ASP A 1035 -12.60 -69.76 -2.88
C ASP A 1035 -12.23 -69.17 -4.25
N ARG A 1036 -13.22 -68.82 -5.10
CA ARG A 1036 -13.00 -68.08 -6.35
C ARG A 1036 -12.35 -66.70 -6.12
N TYR A 1037 -12.80 -65.98 -5.10
CA TYR A 1037 -12.22 -64.69 -4.71
C TYR A 1037 -10.75 -64.85 -4.30
N ARG A 1038 -10.45 -65.85 -3.44
CA ARG A 1038 -9.08 -66.15 -3.00
C ARG A 1038 -8.18 -66.52 -4.16
N ASP A 1039 -8.65 -67.38 -5.07
CA ASP A 1039 -7.88 -67.81 -6.23
C ASP A 1039 -7.58 -66.62 -7.14
N MET A 1040 -8.58 -65.78 -7.42
CA MET A 1040 -8.39 -64.56 -8.22
C MET A 1040 -7.42 -63.58 -7.57
N ALA A 1041 -7.52 -63.36 -6.25
CA ALA A 1041 -6.58 -62.50 -5.52
C ALA A 1041 -5.13 -63.00 -5.62
N LYS A 1042 -4.92 -64.32 -5.53
CA LYS A 1042 -3.59 -64.95 -5.66
C LYS A 1042 -3.05 -64.87 -7.09
N THR A 1043 -3.89 -65.12 -8.10
CA THR A 1043 -3.50 -65.02 -9.52
C THR A 1043 -3.08 -63.60 -9.89
N LEU A 1044 -3.79 -62.59 -9.38
CA LEU A 1044 -3.49 -61.19 -9.65
C LEU A 1044 -2.36 -60.62 -8.78
N GLY A 1045 -2.04 -61.28 -7.68
CA GLY A 1045 -1.02 -60.86 -6.72
C GLY A 1045 -1.44 -59.67 -5.84
N TYR A 1046 -2.74 -59.44 -5.65
CA TYR A 1046 -3.25 -58.30 -4.87
C TYR A 1046 -3.13 -58.58 -3.38
N GLN A 1047 -2.13 -57.97 -2.75
CA GLN A 1047 -1.68 -58.31 -1.40
C GLN A 1047 -2.76 -58.03 -0.34
N GLY A 1048 -3.51 -56.92 -0.47
CA GLY A 1048 -4.61 -56.60 0.43
C GLY A 1048 -5.78 -57.58 0.28
N HIS A 1049 -6.17 -57.89 -0.95
CA HIS A 1049 -7.23 -58.86 -1.23
C HIS A 1049 -6.87 -60.28 -0.75
N ILE A 1050 -5.60 -60.69 -0.88
CA ILE A 1050 -5.12 -61.97 -0.33
C ILE A 1050 -5.32 -61.98 1.19
N ALA A 1051 -4.91 -60.92 1.91
CA ALA A 1051 -5.09 -60.82 3.35
C ALA A 1051 -6.58 -60.83 3.75
N TRP A 1052 -7.45 -60.12 3.00
CA TRP A 1052 -8.90 -60.16 3.24
C TRP A 1052 -9.49 -61.56 2.97
N ALA A 1053 -9.04 -62.27 1.93
CA ALA A 1053 -9.49 -63.63 1.62
C ALA A 1053 -9.04 -64.68 2.66
N GLU A 1054 -7.90 -64.43 3.32
CA GLU A 1054 -7.41 -65.22 4.45
C GLU A 1054 -8.23 -64.95 5.72
N ALA A 1055 -8.63 -63.70 5.99
CA ALA A 1055 -9.51 -63.36 7.10
C ALA A 1055 -10.96 -63.89 6.94
N MET A 1056 -11.38 -64.21 5.72
CA MET A 1056 -12.65 -64.87 5.41
C MET A 1056 -12.59 -66.41 5.53
N ALA A 1057 -11.41 -66.99 5.73
CA ALA A 1057 -11.24 -68.44 5.92
C ALA A 1057 -11.85 -68.88 7.25
#